data_AF-A0A349KUH2-F1
#
_entry.id   AF-A0A349KUH2-F1
#
_cell.length_a   1.000
_cell.length_b   1.000
_cell.length_c   1.000
_cell.angle_alpha   90.00
_cell.angle_beta   90.00
_cell.angle_gamma   90.00
#
_symmetry.space_group_name_H-M   'P 1'
#
loop_
_entity.id
_entity.type
_entity.pdbx_description
1 polymer ?
#
loop_
_entity_poly.entity_id
_entity_poly.type
_entity_poly.pdbx_seq_one_letter_code
_entity_poly.pdbx_strand_id
1 'polypeptide(L)'
;MKKNRSSLLHISTISFALTLAGCGGGGGGDSSTPPTVTVTRTVAGTAAKGILKNATVSAYAVGADGKASTTAIATGTTNKDDGTFSIQIPSDVLTFIVEVTGNANATSADEATGLDVPVGTGFKLRNVVKLDSAGQTTFTGSVSPLTEMITKAAESATGGLSADNITSAKTGFATFFGFNPEQTKPVNSRSAAAASASPEEKLQSVFLAAISQMAVDGALACGTKTTQSDKLSCVIDNIGKIGTLSGGKLNVNNTLSGAMDSAVTKVASNTEINHTGTTSVKPLTKDDGVIPILPPAANPILAATRLFASLRSNINALSNTANTGSLDIRADALRADFDRAVAPLDRNLGKWVQMTTQGIDFLHAYQAGTASSGNIQFFANGSQVGGCTIFSDTTGTIPATAPGNAVSVGCSGMHKAVPGSFTFSAGHSTFKRAALAFTIVPVSAGSTSYTYTARARIETLTDNVRDPNLDVTVGTYGGTPNRARGTIEYVPSGGAISSIAFKGMMPARTDAYGVAITDNESWDLAASRSAESGNLYKYALSGAITSIKNGAAAGTVSLAAGSFLRTEETTAGQINANSVKEFSLALAAEAGGSKVQGTLVMSDVLNDKSGTDFRPTKIAFSGNLSTNSAQFFSGALTFAQTNYPAFDATLPESASNYVQTSATLLGKLSITDRPVLALALNASSLAPGKVSLTGQYDDGSNVVNFSVSDGTPPVTKVSSVDGVSLSLNGGDSVDVFKDDAKVAVLNTKSGMINFTDGSFFSLK
;
A
#
# COMPACT_ATOMS: atom_id res chain seq x y z
N MET A 1 41.88 16.92 -25.42
CA MET A 1 40.41 17.05 -25.36
C MET A 1 39.88 16.13 -24.27
N LYS A 2 39.41 16.68 -23.14
CA LYS A 2 38.79 15.91 -22.04
C LYS A 2 37.31 16.32 -21.97
N LYS A 3 36.38 15.44 -22.38
CA LYS A 3 34.93 15.71 -22.32
C LYS A 3 34.37 15.31 -20.94
N ASN A 4 33.71 16.28 -20.30
CA ASN A 4 32.68 16.19 -19.26
C ASN A 4 32.75 15.00 -18.27
N ARG A 5 33.46 15.22 -17.15
CA ARG A 5 33.14 14.58 -15.86
C ARG A 5 32.23 15.52 -15.04
N SER A 6 30.94 15.60 -15.39
CA SER A 6 29.96 16.41 -14.63
C SER A 6 28.50 16.02 -14.92
N SER A 7 28.17 14.73 -14.84
CA SER A 7 26.79 14.24 -15.08
C SER A 7 26.57 12.83 -14.51
N LEU A 8 26.81 12.66 -13.20
CA LEU A 8 26.56 11.42 -12.45
C LEU A 8 25.95 11.74 -11.08
N LEU A 9 24.86 12.52 -11.09
CA LEU A 9 24.03 12.80 -9.92
C LEU A 9 22.61 13.24 -10.35
N HIS A 10 22.05 12.50 -11.32
CA HIS A 10 20.60 12.37 -11.44
C HIS A 10 20.17 11.25 -10.49
N ILE A 11 19.62 11.61 -9.33
CA ILE A 11 18.93 10.65 -8.47
C ILE A 11 17.57 10.37 -9.12
N SER A 12 17.58 9.47 -10.09
CA SER A 12 16.40 8.93 -10.77
C SER A 12 16.10 7.51 -10.29
N THR A 13 16.19 7.29 -8.97
CA THR A 13 15.82 6.02 -8.30
C THR A 13 14.31 5.95 -8.05
N ILE A 14 13.54 5.94 -9.14
CA ILE A 14 12.25 5.27 -9.42
C ILE A 14 12.13 5.32 -10.96
N SER A 15 12.87 4.48 -11.68
CA SER A 15 12.86 4.38 -13.17
C SER A 15 13.59 3.13 -13.71
N PHE A 16 13.59 1.99 -13.00
CA PHE A 16 14.17 0.73 -13.53
C PHE A 16 13.13 -0.40 -13.72
N ALA A 17 11.91 0.00 -14.00
CA ALA A 17 11.04 -0.65 -14.97
C ALA A 17 10.18 0.45 -15.61
N LEU A 18 9.95 0.35 -16.93
CA LEU A 18 9.00 1.17 -17.70
C LEU A 18 9.41 2.63 -17.93
N THR A 19 9.94 2.89 -19.14
CA THR A 19 9.98 4.20 -19.77
C THR A 19 9.67 4.02 -21.26
N LEU A 20 8.52 4.49 -21.76
CA LEU A 20 8.38 5.00 -23.16
C LEU A 20 7.06 5.78 -23.43
N ALA A 21 7.12 7.10 -23.25
CA ALA A 21 6.33 8.16 -23.93
C ALA A 21 4.78 8.26 -23.79
N GLY A 22 4.24 9.50 -23.65
CA GLY A 22 2.97 9.83 -24.34
C GLY A 22 1.95 10.86 -23.82
N CYS A 23 2.33 12.03 -23.28
CA CYS A 23 1.56 13.31 -23.20
C CYS A 23 0.04 13.39 -23.58
N GLY A 24 -0.82 13.92 -22.68
CA GLY A 24 -2.11 14.59 -23.06
C GLY A 24 -3.21 14.69 -21.96
N GLY A 25 -3.64 15.90 -21.56
CA GLY A 25 -4.57 16.19 -20.42
C GLY A 25 -6.07 15.83 -20.58
N GLY A 26 -7.00 16.20 -19.69
CA GLY A 26 -6.93 16.97 -18.41
C GLY A 26 -8.31 17.31 -17.80
N GLY A 27 -8.36 17.78 -16.53
CA GLY A 27 -9.55 18.28 -15.77
C GLY A 27 -10.43 17.19 -15.10
N GLY A 28 -11.12 17.38 -13.95
CA GLY A 28 -11.18 18.47 -12.95
C GLY A 28 -12.51 18.45 -12.15
N GLY A 29 -12.51 18.65 -10.82
CA GLY A 29 -13.76 18.81 -10.01
C GLY A 29 -13.69 18.38 -8.53
N ASP A 30 -14.19 19.22 -7.61
CA ASP A 30 -14.02 19.13 -6.14
C ASP A 30 -15.24 18.60 -5.34
N SER A 31 -14.98 18.19 -4.09
CA SER A 31 -15.50 18.83 -2.84
C SER A 31 -16.19 17.96 -1.76
N SER A 32 -15.70 18.20 -0.52
CA SER A 32 -16.33 18.17 0.82
C SER A 32 -16.76 16.87 1.53
N THR A 33 -16.34 16.78 2.80
CA THR A 33 -16.68 15.77 3.83
C THR A 33 -17.75 16.30 4.79
N PRO A 34 -18.56 15.43 5.46
CA PRO A 34 -18.41 15.19 6.91
C PRO A 34 -18.97 13.79 7.35
N PRO A 35 -19.31 13.54 8.64
CA PRO A 35 -18.49 13.50 9.86
C PRO A 35 -18.37 12.06 10.42
N THR A 36 -17.72 11.87 11.58
CA THR A 36 -17.52 10.53 12.19
C THR A 36 -18.82 9.92 12.74
N VAL A 37 -19.36 8.94 12.01
CA VAL A 37 -20.48 8.08 12.42
C VAL A 37 -19.97 6.90 13.25
N THR A 38 -20.74 6.40 14.22
CA THR A 38 -20.48 5.06 14.80
C THR A 38 -20.68 4.03 13.69
N VAL A 39 -19.57 3.53 13.12
CA VAL A 39 -19.62 2.79 11.87
C VAL A 39 -20.29 1.43 12.08
N THR A 40 -21.52 1.32 11.60
CA THR A 40 -22.25 0.06 11.45
C THR A 40 -22.06 -0.47 10.04
N ARG A 41 -21.94 -1.79 9.88
CA ARG A 41 -22.05 -2.45 8.58
C ARG A 41 -23.40 -3.12 8.41
N THR A 42 -23.84 -3.24 7.16
CA THR A 42 -25.02 -4.03 6.79
C THR A 42 -24.61 -5.49 6.60
N VAL A 43 -25.34 -6.41 7.22
CA VAL A 43 -25.24 -7.86 7.04
C VAL A 43 -26.53 -8.32 6.40
N ALA A 44 -26.46 -8.65 5.11
CA ALA A 44 -27.59 -9.06 4.30
C ALA A 44 -27.42 -10.51 3.82
N GLY A 45 -28.49 -11.11 3.30
CA GLY A 45 -28.42 -12.48 2.83
C GLY A 45 -29.76 -13.06 2.38
N THR A 46 -29.76 -14.37 2.14
CA THR A 46 -30.97 -15.18 1.91
C THR A 46 -30.90 -16.41 2.81
N ALA A 47 -31.95 -16.66 3.58
CA ALA A 47 -32.07 -17.81 4.44
C ALA A 47 -32.92 -18.89 3.76
N ALA A 48 -32.38 -20.09 3.58
CA ALA A 48 -33.13 -21.15 2.89
C ALA A 48 -32.67 -22.57 3.20
N LYS A 49 -33.65 -23.47 3.10
CA LYS A 49 -33.49 -24.90 2.87
C LYS A 49 -34.46 -25.51 1.85
N GLY A 50 -35.70 -25.09 1.63
CA GLY A 50 -36.01 -23.89 0.85
C GLY A 50 -36.36 -22.61 1.59
N ILE A 51 -36.80 -21.62 0.81
CA ILE A 51 -37.00 -20.23 1.22
C ILE A 51 -37.68 -20.16 2.60
N LEU A 52 -36.95 -19.63 3.58
CA LEU A 52 -37.41 -19.48 4.96
C LEU A 52 -38.13 -18.15 5.10
N LYS A 53 -39.42 -18.20 5.40
CA LYS A 53 -40.34 -17.06 5.45
C LYS A 53 -40.62 -16.71 6.91
N ASN A 54 -40.54 -15.43 7.27
CA ASN A 54 -40.78 -14.91 8.64
C ASN A 54 -39.93 -15.56 9.75
N ALA A 55 -38.80 -16.19 9.41
CA ALA A 55 -37.89 -16.78 10.39
C ALA A 55 -37.11 -15.67 11.12
N THR A 56 -36.71 -15.92 12.37
CA THR A 56 -35.95 -14.95 13.17
C THR A 56 -34.48 -15.01 12.77
N VAL A 57 -33.85 -13.87 12.51
CA VAL A 57 -32.41 -13.76 12.20
C VAL A 57 -31.71 -13.08 13.37
N SER A 58 -30.59 -13.62 13.83
CA SER A 58 -29.77 -13.04 14.91
C SER A 58 -28.29 -13.08 14.55
N ALA A 59 -27.56 -12.00 14.82
CA ALA A 59 -26.10 -11.98 14.73
C ALA A 59 -25.48 -12.13 16.12
N TYR A 60 -24.41 -12.90 16.27
CA TYR A 60 -23.64 -13.05 17.51
C TYR A 60 -22.15 -12.86 17.22
N ALA A 61 -21.46 -12.01 17.98
CA ALA A 61 -20.01 -11.88 17.88
C ALA A 61 -19.31 -13.18 18.31
N VAL A 62 -18.16 -13.49 17.70
CA VAL A 62 -17.28 -14.59 18.13
C VAL A 62 -16.09 -14.01 18.90
N GLY A 63 -15.85 -14.53 20.10
CA GLY A 63 -14.74 -14.14 20.97
C GLY A 63 -13.40 -14.69 20.52
N ALA A 64 -12.31 -14.12 21.06
CA ALA A 64 -10.95 -14.61 20.82
C ALA A 64 -10.69 -16.03 21.37
N ASP A 65 -11.58 -16.56 22.20
CA ASP A 65 -11.59 -17.95 22.69
C ASP A 65 -12.26 -18.93 21.72
N GLY A 66 -12.68 -18.46 20.54
CA GLY A 66 -13.34 -19.26 19.51
C GLY A 66 -14.80 -19.61 19.83
N LYS A 67 -15.45 -18.91 20.76
CA LYS A 67 -16.86 -19.14 21.10
C LYS A 67 -17.77 -18.01 20.66
N ALA A 68 -19.00 -18.34 20.29
CA ALA A 68 -20.03 -17.35 20.05
C ALA A 68 -20.53 -16.74 21.36
N SER A 69 -20.83 -15.44 21.33
CA SER A 69 -21.59 -14.75 22.37
C SER A 69 -22.96 -15.40 22.56
N THR A 70 -23.43 -15.48 23.80
CA THR A 70 -24.81 -15.87 24.13
C THR A 70 -25.82 -14.74 23.94
N THR A 71 -25.34 -13.51 23.74
CA THR A 71 -26.17 -12.32 23.50
C THR A 71 -26.02 -11.87 22.05
N ALA A 72 -27.14 -11.69 21.36
CA ALA A 72 -27.17 -11.21 19.98
C ALA A 72 -26.75 -9.74 19.91
N ILE A 73 -25.90 -9.41 18.93
CA ILE A 73 -25.46 -8.04 18.62
C ILE A 73 -26.43 -7.32 17.66
N ALA A 74 -27.28 -8.07 16.95
CA ALA A 74 -28.37 -7.56 16.12
C ALA A 74 -29.42 -8.66 15.89
N THR A 75 -30.65 -8.26 15.62
CA THR A 75 -31.78 -9.17 15.31
C THR A 75 -32.66 -8.62 14.20
N GLY A 76 -33.29 -9.49 13.43
CA GLY A 76 -34.24 -9.16 12.37
C GLY A 76 -35.10 -10.36 11.98
N THR A 77 -35.75 -10.29 10.82
CA THR A 77 -36.59 -11.37 10.28
C THR A 77 -36.34 -11.59 8.80
N THR A 78 -36.55 -12.81 8.32
CA THR A 78 -36.52 -13.11 6.89
C THR A 78 -37.80 -12.65 6.19
N ASN A 79 -37.67 -12.19 4.96
CA ASN A 79 -38.77 -11.75 4.11
C ASN A 79 -39.73 -12.93 3.81
N LYS A 80 -41.03 -12.66 3.88
CA LYS A 80 -42.11 -13.62 3.65
C LYS A 80 -42.17 -14.20 2.23
N ASP A 81 -41.60 -13.51 1.24
CA ASP A 81 -41.72 -13.88 -0.18
C ASP A 81 -40.47 -14.59 -0.71
N ASP A 82 -39.28 -14.10 -0.38
CA ASP A 82 -37.99 -14.56 -0.94
C ASP A 82 -36.94 -14.96 0.10
N GLY A 83 -37.25 -14.91 1.41
CA GLY A 83 -36.34 -15.30 2.48
C GLY A 83 -35.11 -14.42 2.66
N THR A 84 -35.06 -13.25 2.00
CA THR A 84 -33.98 -12.27 2.19
C THR A 84 -34.00 -11.67 3.58
N PHE A 85 -32.85 -11.23 4.09
CA PHE A 85 -32.75 -10.49 5.35
C PHE A 85 -31.71 -9.38 5.26
N SER A 86 -31.81 -8.41 6.16
CA SER A 86 -30.82 -7.35 6.36
C SER A 86 -30.84 -6.91 7.82
N ILE A 87 -29.69 -6.91 8.48
CA ILE A 87 -29.47 -6.44 9.85
C ILE A 87 -28.20 -5.58 9.90
N GLN A 88 -28.06 -4.69 10.89
CA GLN A 88 -26.84 -3.89 11.06
C GLN A 88 -26.06 -4.32 12.30
N ILE A 89 -24.74 -4.45 12.16
CA ILE A 89 -23.82 -4.80 13.26
C ILE A 89 -22.69 -3.75 13.37
N PRO A 90 -22.01 -3.62 14.52
CA PRO A 90 -20.81 -2.80 14.64
C PRO A 90 -19.69 -3.24 13.67
N SER A 91 -18.98 -2.29 13.04
CA SER A 91 -17.97 -2.62 12.01
C SER A 91 -16.67 -3.20 12.57
N ASP A 92 -16.41 -3.08 13.86
CA ASP A 92 -15.27 -3.68 14.56
C ASP A 92 -15.44 -5.19 14.80
N VAL A 93 -16.68 -5.71 14.77
CA VAL A 93 -16.94 -7.16 14.88
C VAL A 93 -16.59 -7.85 13.56
N LEU A 94 -15.35 -8.34 13.44
CA LEU A 94 -14.84 -8.99 12.22
C LEU A 94 -15.21 -10.48 12.12
N THR A 95 -15.55 -11.13 13.23
CA THR A 95 -15.96 -12.55 13.25
C THR A 95 -17.28 -12.68 14.01
N PHE A 96 -18.29 -13.25 13.34
CA PHE A 96 -19.64 -13.37 13.87
C PHE A 96 -20.39 -14.57 13.27
N ILE A 97 -21.41 -15.06 13.96
CA ILE A 97 -22.39 -15.99 13.42
C ILE A 97 -23.63 -15.20 12.99
N VAL A 98 -24.18 -15.50 11.82
CA VAL A 98 -25.58 -15.21 11.47
C VAL A 98 -26.39 -16.48 11.69
N GLU A 99 -27.32 -16.45 12.64
CA GLU A 99 -28.19 -17.56 13.01
C GLU A 99 -29.62 -17.27 12.54
N VAL A 100 -30.30 -18.29 12.04
CA VAL A 100 -31.71 -18.25 11.64
C VAL A 100 -32.47 -19.33 12.40
N THR A 101 -33.49 -18.94 13.16
CA THR A 101 -34.32 -19.84 13.97
C THR A 101 -35.78 -19.79 13.56
N GLY A 102 -36.45 -20.94 13.72
CA GLY A 102 -37.89 -21.04 13.57
C GLY A 102 -38.67 -20.33 14.69
N ASN A 103 -39.91 -19.96 14.41
CA ASN A 103 -40.84 -19.32 15.36
C ASN A 103 -42.29 -19.68 14.98
N ALA A 104 -43.27 -19.20 15.74
CA ALA A 104 -44.69 -19.56 15.54
C ALA A 104 -45.27 -19.19 14.15
N ASN A 105 -44.66 -18.23 13.43
CA ASN A 105 -45.11 -17.75 12.13
C ASN A 105 -44.16 -18.15 10.98
N ALA A 106 -43.08 -18.87 11.28
CA ALA A 106 -42.04 -19.18 10.31
C ALA A 106 -42.36 -20.44 9.51
N THR A 107 -42.16 -20.38 8.19
CA THR A 107 -42.31 -21.54 7.30
C THR A 107 -41.08 -21.72 6.41
N SER A 108 -40.83 -22.95 5.97
CA SER A 108 -39.90 -23.29 4.90
C SER A 108 -40.72 -23.75 3.71
N ALA A 109 -40.52 -23.17 2.53
CA ALA A 109 -40.92 -23.85 1.30
C ALA A 109 -40.17 -25.19 1.26
N ASP A 110 -40.87 -26.32 1.21
CA ASP A 110 -40.27 -27.67 1.31
C ASP A 110 -40.34 -28.36 -0.06
N GLU A 111 -39.19 -28.50 -0.70
CA GLU A 111 -39.10 -28.89 -2.11
C GLU A 111 -39.58 -30.33 -2.38
N ALA A 112 -39.48 -31.25 -1.43
CA ALA A 112 -39.96 -32.62 -1.61
C ALA A 112 -41.49 -32.72 -1.50
N THR A 113 -42.11 -32.02 -0.55
CA THR A 113 -43.59 -32.03 -0.40
C THR A 113 -44.31 -31.03 -1.30
N GLY A 114 -43.63 -29.98 -1.76
CA GLY A 114 -44.22 -28.89 -2.55
C GLY A 114 -45.08 -27.91 -1.73
N LEU A 115 -45.00 -27.96 -0.40
CA LEU A 115 -45.80 -27.15 0.53
C LEU A 115 -44.91 -26.25 1.40
N ASP A 116 -45.48 -25.18 1.95
CA ASP A 116 -44.86 -24.43 3.05
C ASP A 116 -45.03 -25.23 4.35
N VAL A 117 -43.94 -25.74 4.91
CA VAL A 117 -43.92 -26.49 6.16
C VAL A 117 -43.57 -25.53 7.32
N PRO A 118 -44.35 -25.49 8.42
CA PRO A 118 -43.99 -24.72 9.61
C PRO A 118 -42.64 -25.13 10.17
N VAL A 119 -41.78 -24.17 10.54
CA VAL A 119 -40.50 -24.42 11.20
C VAL A 119 -40.53 -23.88 12.62
N GLY A 120 -40.69 -24.79 13.59
CA GLY A 120 -40.78 -24.45 15.02
C GLY A 120 -39.44 -24.01 15.62
N THR A 121 -39.45 -23.61 16.90
CA THR A 121 -38.27 -23.08 17.61
C THR A 121 -37.09 -24.06 17.76
N GLY A 122 -37.31 -25.36 17.52
CA GLY A 122 -36.24 -26.36 17.43
C GLY A 122 -35.44 -26.31 16.12
N PHE A 123 -35.93 -25.59 15.10
CA PHE A 123 -35.22 -25.40 13.84
C PHE A 123 -34.16 -24.29 13.98
N LYS A 124 -32.92 -24.61 13.63
CA LYS A 124 -31.80 -23.67 13.60
C LYS A 124 -30.89 -23.92 12.40
N LEU A 125 -30.44 -22.83 11.77
CA LEU A 125 -29.36 -22.80 10.78
C LEU A 125 -28.40 -21.66 11.11
N ARG A 126 -27.11 -21.83 10.84
CA ARG A 126 -26.09 -20.80 11.03
C ARG A 126 -25.23 -20.62 9.80
N ASN A 127 -24.61 -19.45 9.70
CA ASN A 127 -23.45 -19.21 8.87
C ASN A 127 -22.41 -18.46 9.72
N VAL A 128 -21.17 -18.97 9.77
CA VAL A 128 -20.06 -18.30 10.44
C VAL A 128 -19.29 -17.42 9.45
N VAL A 129 -19.18 -16.14 9.79
CA VAL A 129 -18.57 -15.09 8.97
C VAL A 129 -17.27 -14.63 9.61
N LYS A 130 -16.26 -14.42 8.77
CA LYS A 130 -14.98 -13.78 9.08
C LYS A 130 -14.72 -12.76 7.99
N LEU A 131 -14.43 -11.52 8.36
CA LEU A 131 -14.10 -10.41 7.45
C LEU A 131 -12.68 -9.93 7.71
N ASP A 132 -11.95 -9.56 6.66
CA ASP A 132 -10.53 -9.18 6.78
C ASP A 132 -10.29 -7.73 7.20
N SER A 133 -11.35 -6.91 7.28
CA SER A 133 -11.22 -5.48 7.61
C SER A 133 -12.50 -4.86 8.13
N ALA A 134 -12.36 -3.94 9.10
CA ALA A 134 -13.45 -3.10 9.58
C ALA A 134 -14.07 -2.22 8.48
N GLY A 135 -13.29 -1.88 7.44
CA GLY A 135 -13.73 -1.04 6.32
C GLY A 135 -14.75 -1.66 5.37
N GLN A 136 -15.12 -2.93 5.54
CA GLN A 136 -16.22 -3.54 4.79
C GLN A 136 -17.57 -3.04 5.33
N THR A 137 -18.25 -2.18 4.55
CA THR A 137 -19.52 -1.53 4.91
C THR A 137 -20.75 -2.42 4.70
N THR A 138 -20.66 -3.42 3.82
CA THR A 138 -21.71 -4.42 3.58
C THR A 138 -21.09 -5.81 3.44
N PHE A 139 -21.69 -6.80 4.10
CA PHE A 139 -21.50 -8.22 3.85
C PHE A 139 -22.81 -8.81 3.32
N THR A 140 -22.72 -9.67 2.31
CA THR A 140 -23.86 -10.44 1.79
C THR A 140 -23.50 -11.92 1.81
N GLY A 141 -24.31 -12.74 2.49
CA GLY A 141 -24.08 -14.19 2.55
C GLY A 141 -25.31 -14.98 2.96
N SER A 142 -25.42 -16.20 2.43
CA SER A 142 -26.55 -17.10 2.60
C SER A 142 -26.51 -17.83 3.95
N VAL A 143 -27.68 -18.20 4.47
CA VAL A 143 -27.82 -19.09 5.64
C VAL A 143 -28.62 -20.33 5.22
N SER A 144 -27.97 -21.50 5.28
CA SER A 144 -28.53 -22.76 4.79
C SER A 144 -28.01 -23.96 5.61
N PRO A 145 -28.57 -25.18 5.46
CA PRO A 145 -27.98 -26.38 6.04
C PRO A 145 -26.51 -26.61 5.65
N LEU A 146 -26.09 -26.13 4.47
CA LEU A 146 -24.72 -26.27 4.01
C LEU A 146 -23.78 -25.34 4.79
N THR A 147 -24.22 -24.12 5.12
CA THR A 147 -23.47 -23.22 6.00
C THR A 147 -23.53 -23.66 7.48
N GLU A 148 -24.59 -24.37 7.89
CA GLU A 148 -24.64 -25.01 9.21
C GLU A 148 -23.61 -26.14 9.32
N MET A 149 -23.37 -26.94 8.25
CA MET A 149 -22.28 -27.92 8.22
C MET A 149 -20.90 -27.24 8.38
N ILE A 150 -20.66 -26.14 7.65
CA ILE A 150 -19.43 -25.33 7.78
C ILE A 150 -19.26 -24.84 9.22
N THR A 151 -20.33 -24.28 9.79
CA THR A 151 -20.34 -23.75 11.16
C THR A 151 -20.04 -24.86 12.18
N LYS A 152 -20.71 -26.01 12.09
CA LYS A 152 -20.50 -27.15 12.99
C LYS A 152 -19.08 -27.72 12.89
N ALA A 153 -18.52 -27.85 11.69
CA ALA A 153 -17.16 -28.36 11.53
C ALA A 153 -16.11 -27.41 12.14
N ALA A 154 -16.24 -26.10 11.93
CA ALA A 154 -15.38 -25.10 12.57
C ALA A 154 -15.57 -25.09 14.10
N GLU A 155 -16.81 -25.12 14.58
CA GLU A 155 -17.15 -25.14 16.01
C GLU A 155 -16.62 -26.38 16.74
N SER A 156 -16.63 -27.54 16.06
CA SER A 156 -16.14 -28.81 16.59
C SER A 156 -14.61 -28.94 16.67
N ALA A 157 -13.88 -28.04 16.01
CA ALA A 157 -12.43 -28.10 15.93
C ALA A 157 -11.76 -27.68 17.25
N THR A 158 -10.53 -28.15 17.49
CA THR A 158 -9.70 -27.64 18.59
C THR A 158 -9.49 -26.13 18.40
N GLY A 159 -9.81 -25.34 19.43
CA GLY A 159 -9.82 -23.88 19.36
C GLY A 159 -11.13 -23.26 18.83
N GLY A 160 -12.17 -24.07 18.58
CA GLY A 160 -13.51 -23.60 18.21
C GLY A 160 -13.52 -22.76 16.92
N LEU A 161 -14.36 -21.72 16.89
CA LEU A 161 -14.54 -20.78 15.79
C LEU A 161 -13.37 -19.79 15.65
N SER A 162 -12.14 -20.30 15.66
CA SER A 162 -10.93 -19.53 15.36
C SER A 162 -10.93 -19.07 13.89
N ALA A 163 -10.18 -18.01 13.62
CA ALA A 163 -10.03 -17.45 12.27
C ALA A 163 -9.52 -18.47 11.24
N ASP A 164 -8.74 -19.46 11.68
CA ASP A 164 -8.16 -20.51 10.84
C ASP A 164 -9.12 -21.68 10.65
N ASN A 165 -9.85 -22.09 11.71
CA ASN A 165 -10.87 -23.14 11.63
C ASN A 165 -12.05 -22.70 10.74
N ILE A 166 -12.45 -21.42 10.79
CA ILE A 166 -13.47 -20.85 9.90
C ILE A 166 -13.00 -20.91 8.43
N THR A 167 -11.79 -20.42 8.13
CA THR A 167 -11.23 -20.47 6.77
C THR A 167 -11.09 -21.93 6.29
N SER A 168 -10.59 -22.83 7.14
CA SER A 168 -10.41 -24.24 6.84
C SER A 168 -11.74 -24.96 6.54
N ALA A 169 -12.78 -24.74 7.36
CA ALA A 169 -14.10 -25.32 7.12
C ALA A 169 -14.72 -24.79 5.81
N LYS A 170 -14.66 -23.47 5.57
CA LYS A 170 -15.17 -22.86 4.34
C LYS A 170 -14.51 -23.42 3.10
N THR A 171 -13.17 -23.46 3.07
CA THR A 171 -12.41 -24.00 1.92
C THR A 171 -12.68 -25.49 1.73
N GLY A 172 -12.64 -26.29 2.81
CA GLY A 172 -12.89 -27.74 2.73
C GLY A 172 -14.29 -28.06 2.19
N PHE A 173 -15.33 -27.38 2.68
CA PHE A 173 -16.69 -27.60 2.19
C PHE A 173 -16.93 -27.02 0.78
N ALA A 174 -16.27 -25.91 0.42
CA ALA A 174 -16.34 -25.41 -0.95
C ALA A 174 -15.76 -26.43 -1.95
N THR A 175 -14.66 -27.09 -1.60
CA THR A 175 -14.10 -28.22 -2.37
C THR A 175 -15.03 -29.44 -2.36
N PHE A 176 -15.66 -29.75 -1.22
CA PHE A 176 -16.56 -30.90 -1.08
C PHE A 176 -17.82 -30.77 -1.95
N PHE A 177 -18.45 -29.59 -1.98
CA PHE A 177 -19.66 -29.34 -2.76
C PHE A 177 -19.39 -28.89 -4.20
N GLY A 178 -18.18 -28.37 -4.49
CA GLY A 178 -17.81 -27.80 -5.79
C GLY A 178 -18.24 -26.34 -6.00
N PHE A 179 -18.81 -25.68 -4.98
CA PHE A 179 -19.22 -24.27 -4.96
C PHE A 179 -19.17 -23.72 -3.53
N ASN A 180 -19.21 -22.39 -3.34
CA ASN A 180 -19.19 -21.77 -2.01
C ASN A 180 -20.61 -21.53 -1.45
N PRO A 181 -21.11 -22.28 -0.45
CA PRO A 181 -22.50 -22.17 0.00
C PRO A 181 -22.86 -20.88 0.74
N GLU A 182 -21.87 -20.08 1.16
CA GLU A 182 -22.09 -18.74 1.73
C GLU A 182 -22.35 -17.70 0.63
N GLN A 183 -21.64 -17.77 -0.49
CA GLN A 183 -21.72 -16.75 -1.55
C GLN A 183 -22.76 -17.09 -2.63
N THR A 184 -23.08 -18.37 -2.82
CA THR A 184 -24.16 -18.80 -3.69
C THR A 184 -25.52 -18.49 -3.05
N LYS A 185 -26.45 -17.94 -3.84
CA LYS A 185 -27.81 -17.62 -3.38
C LYS A 185 -28.72 -18.84 -3.55
N PRO A 186 -29.39 -19.32 -2.49
CA PRO A 186 -30.40 -20.36 -2.61
C PRO A 186 -31.58 -19.96 -3.49
N VAL A 187 -32.06 -20.92 -4.27
CA VAL A 187 -33.30 -20.83 -5.04
C VAL A 187 -34.16 -22.04 -4.68
N ASN A 188 -35.49 -21.89 -4.73
CA ASN A 188 -36.39 -23.05 -4.56
C ASN A 188 -36.33 -23.89 -5.84
N SER A 189 -35.92 -25.16 -5.75
CA SER A 189 -35.74 -26.03 -6.92
C SER A 189 -37.03 -26.29 -7.71
N ARG A 190 -38.21 -26.15 -7.09
CA ARG A 190 -39.53 -26.26 -7.74
C ARG A 190 -39.99 -24.96 -8.41
N SER A 191 -39.31 -23.84 -8.17
CA SER A 191 -39.72 -22.55 -8.75
C SER A 191 -39.36 -22.46 -10.23
N ALA A 192 -40.14 -21.71 -11.02
CA ALA A 192 -39.81 -21.44 -12.42
C ALA A 192 -38.46 -20.70 -12.58
N ALA A 193 -38.08 -19.89 -11.58
CA ALA A 193 -36.80 -19.18 -11.53
C ALA A 193 -35.58 -20.11 -11.42
N ALA A 194 -35.76 -21.35 -10.94
CA ALA A 194 -34.69 -22.32 -10.82
C ALA A 194 -34.05 -22.68 -12.17
N ALA A 195 -34.82 -22.64 -13.27
CA ALA A 195 -34.33 -22.94 -14.61
C ALA A 195 -33.32 -21.88 -15.13
N SER A 196 -33.42 -20.64 -14.67
CA SER A 196 -32.59 -19.49 -15.08
C SER A 196 -31.45 -19.13 -14.10
N ALA A 197 -31.36 -19.82 -12.97
CA ALA A 197 -30.33 -19.59 -11.95
C ALA A 197 -28.90 -19.95 -12.42
N SER A 198 -27.86 -19.47 -11.72
CA SER A 198 -26.46 -19.83 -12.01
C SER A 198 -26.21 -21.34 -11.84
N PRO A 199 -25.16 -21.92 -12.44
CA PRO A 199 -24.80 -23.33 -12.24
C PRO A 199 -24.65 -23.70 -10.76
N GLU A 200 -24.04 -22.83 -9.95
CA GLU A 200 -23.83 -22.99 -8.52
C GLU A 200 -25.16 -22.87 -7.76
N GLU A 201 -25.99 -21.88 -8.09
CA GLU A 201 -27.31 -21.67 -7.49
C GLU A 201 -28.23 -22.88 -7.75
N LYS A 202 -28.22 -23.43 -8.97
CA LYS A 202 -28.91 -24.67 -9.33
C LYS A 202 -28.40 -25.85 -8.52
N LEU A 203 -27.09 -26.00 -8.39
CA LEU A 203 -26.48 -27.09 -7.64
C LEU A 203 -26.82 -27.01 -6.14
N GLN A 204 -26.74 -25.82 -5.53
CA GLN A 204 -27.19 -25.58 -4.17
C GLN A 204 -28.67 -25.92 -4.01
N SER A 205 -29.53 -25.49 -4.95
CA SER A 205 -30.96 -25.80 -4.94
C SER A 205 -31.25 -27.30 -4.93
N VAL A 206 -30.49 -28.10 -5.70
CA VAL A 206 -30.61 -29.57 -5.71
C VAL A 206 -30.15 -30.19 -4.37
N PHE A 207 -29.05 -29.73 -3.78
CA PHE A 207 -28.63 -30.19 -2.43
C PHE A 207 -29.66 -29.85 -1.34
N LEU A 208 -30.24 -28.66 -1.40
CA LEU A 208 -31.27 -28.21 -0.48
C LEU A 208 -32.55 -29.05 -0.58
N ALA A 209 -33.00 -29.29 -1.81
CA ALA A 209 -34.13 -30.19 -2.08
C ALA A 209 -33.83 -31.66 -1.72
N ALA A 210 -32.59 -32.12 -1.85
CA ALA A 210 -32.18 -33.45 -1.39
C ALA A 210 -32.33 -33.60 0.13
N ILE A 211 -32.00 -32.57 0.91
CA ILE A 211 -32.19 -32.56 2.37
C ILE A 211 -33.68 -32.60 2.74
N SER A 212 -34.53 -31.91 1.97
CA SER A 212 -36.00 -32.03 2.08
C SER A 212 -36.47 -33.46 1.78
N GLN A 213 -35.96 -34.09 0.70
CA GLN A 213 -36.31 -35.46 0.34
C GLN A 213 -35.86 -36.49 1.39
N MET A 214 -34.66 -36.33 1.97
CA MET A 214 -34.18 -37.15 3.09
C MET A 214 -35.12 -37.10 4.30
N ALA A 215 -35.73 -35.94 4.57
CA ALA A 215 -36.69 -35.79 5.66
C ALA A 215 -38.02 -36.50 5.35
N VAL A 216 -38.54 -36.36 4.12
CA VAL A 216 -39.73 -37.11 3.65
C VAL A 216 -39.51 -38.62 3.75
N ASP A 217 -38.36 -39.09 3.27
CA ASP A 217 -37.96 -40.51 3.29
C ASP A 217 -37.66 -41.06 4.71
N GLY A 218 -37.59 -40.19 5.73
CA GLY A 218 -37.26 -40.58 7.10
C GLY A 218 -35.82 -41.06 7.29
N ALA A 219 -34.90 -40.64 6.40
CA ALA A 219 -33.51 -41.06 6.37
C ALA A 219 -32.74 -40.70 7.67
N LEU A 220 -31.55 -41.29 7.86
CA LEU A 220 -30.68 -41.05 9.02
C LEU A 220 -31.39 -41.28 10.37
N ALA A 221 -32.26 -42.30 10.44
CA ALA A 221 -33.13 -42.64 11.57
C ALA A 221 -34.17 -41.57 11.98
N CYS A 222 -34.36 -40.53 11.16
CA CYS A 222 -35.29 -39.45 11.45
C CYS A 222 -36.76 -39.80 11.21
N GLY A 223 -37.07 -40.94 10.57
CA GLY A 223 -38.44 -41.43 10.40
C GLY A 223 -39.22 -41.68 11.70
N THR A 224 -38.53 -41.74 12.85
CA THR A 224 -39.12 -41.80 14.20
C THR A 224 -39.77 -40.48 14.66
N LYS A 225 -39.52 -39.37 13.96
CA LYS A 225 -40.11 -38.06 14.26
C LYS A 225 -41.51 -37.93 13.65
N THR A 226 -42.42 -37.29 14.38
CA THR A 226 -43.84 -37.20 14.03
C THR A 226 -44.14 -36.15 12.97
N THR A 227 -43.59 -34.94 13.11
CA THR A 227 -43.83 -33.84 12.15
C THR A 227 -42.74 -33.76 11.08
N GLN A 228 -43.07 -33.20 9.91
CA GLN A 228 -42.07 -32.95 8.87
C GLN A 228 -40.97 -32.00 9.36
N SER A 229 -41.30 -30.97 10.17
CA SER A 229 -40.32 -30.06 10.79
C SER A 229 -39.32 -30.78 11.69
N ASP A 230 -39.77 -31.78 12.46
CA ASP A 230 -38.91 -32.55 13.36
C ASP A 230 -38.02 -33.54 12.62
N LYS A 231 -38.58 -34.24 11.60
CA LYS A 231 -37.81 -35.09 10.68
C LYS A 231 -36.69 -34.30 10.02
N LEU A 232 -37.03 -33.11 9.55
CA LEU A 232 -36.17 -32.18 8.83
C LEU A 232 -35.07 -31.60 9.71
N SER A 233 -35.40 -31.16 10.93
CA SER A 233 -34.40 -30.70 11.91
C SER A 233 -33.45 -31.83 12.30
N CYS A 234 -33.97 -33.05 12.48
CA CYS A 234 -33.16 -34.26 12.70
C CYS A 234 -32.21 -34.57 11.53
N VAL A 235 -32.67 -34.43 10.28
CA VAL A 235 -31.80 -34.60 9.11
C VAL A 235 -30.70 -33.54 9.10
N ILE A 236 -31.03 -32.26 9.28
CA ILE A 236 -30.06 -31.15 9.38
C ILE A 236 -29.02 -31.41 10.49
N ASP A 237 -29.44 -31.93 11.64
CA ASP A 237 -28.54 -32.25 12.74
C ASP A 237 -27.59 -33.40 12.44
N ASN A 238 -28.03 -34.40 11.68
CA ASN A 238 -27.18 -35.53 11.28
C ASN A 238 -26.27 -35.18 10.10
N ILE A 239 -26.75 -34.50 9.05
CA ILE A 239 -25.88 -34.03 7.95
C ILE A 239 -24.88 -32.97 8.43
N GLY A 240 -25.22 -32.21 9.49
CA GLY A 240 -24.29 -31.33 10.20
C GLY A 240 -23.05 -32.03 10.78
N LYS A 241 -23.04 -33.37 10.82
CA LYS A 241 -21.91 -34.23 11.24
C LYS A 241 -21.15 -34.84 10.06
N ILE A 242 -21.43 -34.41 8.81
CA ILE A 242 -20.73 -34.88 7.62
C ILE A 242 -19.24 -34.56 7.70
N GLY A 243 -18.85 -33.36 8.15
CA GLY A 243 -17.46 -32.90 8.18
C GLY A 243 -16.95 -32.59 9.58
N THR A 244 -15.68 -32.94 9.87
CA THR A 244 -14.96 -32.56 11.09
C THR A 244 -13.53 -32.13 10.77
N LEU A 245 -13.04 -31.07 11.41
CA LEU A 245 -11.66 -30.59 11.18
C LEU A 245 -10.68 -31.32 12.11
N SER A 246 -9.61 -31.88 11.55
CA SER A 246 -8.47 -32.41 12.30
C SER A 246 -7.19 -32.33 11.48
N GLY A 247 -6.08 -31.94 12.10
CA GLY A 247 -4.76 -31.88 11.45
C GLY A 247 -4.68 -30.96 10.21
N GLY A 248 -5.51 -29.90 10.15
CA GLY A 248 -5.62 -29.05 8.97
C GLY A 248 -6.34 -29.72 7.79
N LYS A 249 -7.18 -30.73 8.03
CA LYS A 249 -7.93 -31.47 7.02
C LYS A 249 -9.41 -31.58 7.38
N LEU A 250 -10.29 -31.62 6.38
CA LEU A 250 -11.74 -31.83 6.55
C LEU A 250 -12.04 -33.32 6.39
N ASN A 251 -12.26 -34.00 7.50
CA ASN A 251 -12.56 -35.43 7.53
C ASN A 251 -14.05 -35.62 7.29
N VAL A 252 -14.41 -36.42 6.28
CA VAL A 252 -15.81 -36.61 5.85
C VAL A 252 -16.35 -37.99 6.19
N ASN A 253 -17.56 -38.02 6.73
CA ASN A 253 -18.27 -39.24 7.08
C ASN A 253 -18.88 -39.87 5.82
N ASN A 254 -18.20 -40.85 5.24
CA ASN A 254 -18.60 -41.52 4.00
C ASN A 254 -20.02 -42.13 4.03
N THR A 255 -20.55 -42.54 5.20
CA THR A 255 -21.94 -43.00 5.34
C THR A 255 -22.93 -41.85 5.17
N LEU A 256 -22.69 -40.71 5.81
CA LEU A 256 -23.55 -39.53 5.69
C LEU A 256 -23.44 -38.88 4.30
N SER A 257 -22.24 -38.79 3.74
CA SER A 257 -22.01 -38.33 2.36
C SER A 257 -22.69 -39.25 1.34
N GLY A 258 -22.64 -40.57 1.53
CA GLY A 258 -23.34 -41.53 0.67
C GLY A 258 -24.87 -41.45 0.74
N ALA A 259 -25.42 -41.14 1.91
CA ALA A 259 -26.84 -40.85 2.07
C ALA A 259 -27.25 -39.54 1.36
N MET A 260 -26.42 -38.50 1.45
CA MET A 260 -26.61 -37.24 0.73
C MET A 260 -26.59 -37.45 -0.79
N ASP A 261 -25.57 -38.13 -1.33
CA ASP A 261 -25.46 -38.46 -2.77
C ASP A 261 -26.68 -39.20 -3.30
N SER A 262 -27.19 -40.16 -2.52
CA SER A 262 -28.36 -40.95 -2.90
C SER A 262 -29.62 -40.07 -3.00
N ALA A 263 -29.81 -39.15 -2.06
CA ALA A 263 -30.91 -38.19 -2.10
C ALA A 263 -30.76 -37.15 -3.22
N VAL A 264 -29.54 -36.64 -3.44
CA VAL A 264 -29.20 -35.73 -4.54
C VAL A 264 -29.46 -36.38 -5.90
N THR A 265 -29.11 -37.65 -6.07
CA THR A 265 -29.36 -38.41 -7.31
C THR A 265 -30.85 -38.62 -7.54
N LYS A 266 -31.60 -38.96 -6.48
CA LYS A 266 -33.07 -39.09 -6.51
C LYS A 266 -33.77 -37.76 -6.84
N VAL A 267 -33.27 -36.63 -6.35
CA VAL A 267 -33.83 -35.30 -6.66
C VAL A 267 -33.43 -34.82 -8.05
N ALA A 268 -32.17 -34.98 -8.46
CA ALA A 268 -31.69 -34.57 -9.79
C ALA A 268 -32.51 -35.21 -10.92
N SER A 269 -32.93 -36.47 -10.73
CA SER A 269 -33.76 -37.22 -11.67
C SER A 269 -35.28 -37.00 -11.52
N ASN A 270 -35.76 -36.34 -10.47
CA ASN A 270 -37.19 -36.11 -10.23
C ASN A 270 -37.63 -34.74 -10.78
N THR A 271 -38.28 -34.75 -11.94
CA THR A 271 -38.77 -33.54 -12.63
C THR A 271 -39.92 -32.82 -11.92
N GLU A 272 -40.55 -33.38 -10.89
CA GLU A 272 -41.55 -32.67 -10.08
C GLU A 272 -40.91 -31.82 -8.97
N ILE A 273 -39.72 -32.22 -8.50
CA ILE A 273 -38.97 -31.54 -7.43
C ILE A 273 -37.91 -30.60 -8.03
N ASN A 274 -37.33 -30.98 -9.16
CA ASN A 274 -36.17 -30.33 -9.76
C ASN A 274 -36.49 -29.67 -11.09
N HIS A 275 -36.82 -28.37 -11.06
CA HIS A 275 -37.00 -27.53 -12.24
C HIS A 275 -35.70 -26.77 -12.63
N THR A 276 -34.53 -27.10 -12.05
CA THR A 276 -33.26 -26.44 -12.39
C THR A 276 -32.73 -26.82 -13.78
N GLY A 277 -33.14 -27.99 -14.30
CA GLY A 277 -32.54 -28.63 -15.48
C GLY A 277 -31.28 -29.46 -15.18
N THR A 278 -30.79 -29.50 -13.94
CA THR A 278 -29.65 -30.32 -13.52
C THR A 278 -30.05 -31.78 -13.38
N THR A 279 -29.90 -32.57 -14.44
CA THR A 279 -30.31 -34.00 -14.49
C THR A 279 -29.30 -34.96 -13.84
N SER A 280 -28.07 -34.51 -13.60
CA SER A 280 -27.05 -35.25 -12.87
C SER A 280 -26.20 -34.31 -12.02
N VAL A 281 -25.70 -34.81 -10.90
CA VAL A 281 -24.77 -34.11 -10.00
C VAL A 281 -23.58 -35.01 -9.78
N LYS A 282 -22.37 -34.44 -9.78
CA LYS A 282 -21.14 -35.18 -9.46
C LYS A 282 -21.27 -35.73 -8.02
N PRO A 283 -21.01 -37.03 -7.76
CA PRO A 283 -20.95 -37.55 -6.40
C PRO A 283 -19.97 -36.76 -5.54
N LEU A 284 -20.35 -36.55 -4.27
CA LEU A 284 -19.49 -35.94 -3.26
C LEU A 284 -18.20 -36.77 -3.11
N THR A 285 -17.07 -36.08 -2.93
CA THR A 285 -15.75 -36.72 -2.80
C THR A 285 -15.68 -37.61 -1.56
N LYS A 286 -15.17 -38.85 -1.71
CA LYS A 286 -15.16 -39.90 -0.68
C LYS A 286 -13.78 -40.43 -0.29
N ASP A 287 -12.72 -39.88 -0.90
CA ASP A 287 -11.34 -40.40 -0.80
C ASP A 287 -10.88 -40.49 0.66
N ASP A 288 -10.65 -41.73 1.10
CA ASP A 288 -10.16 -42.18 2.43
C ASP A 288 -10.74 -41.49 3.68
N GLY A 289 -11.87 -40.79 3.55
CA GLY A 289 -12.50 -40.03 4.64
C GLY A 289 -11.76 -38.75 5.05
N VAL A 290 -10.76 -38.29 4.27
CA VAL A 290 -9.90 -37.15 4.61
C VAL A 290 -9.71 -36.23 3.39
N ILE A 291 -10.41 -35.09 3.37
CA ILE A 291 -10.21 -34.03 2.37
C ILE A 291 -9.05 -33.13 2.83
N PRO A 292 -7.94 -33.05 2.08
CA PRO A 292 -6.87 -32.10 2.37
C PRO A 292 -7.36 -30.65 2.26
N ILE A 293 -6.87 -29.77 3.12
CA ILE A 293 -7.06 -28.32 3.00
C ILE A 293 -5.62 -27.76 2.89
N LEU A 294 -5.15 -27.13 1.81
CA LEU A 294 -5.72 -26.72 0.52
C LEU A 294 -4.98 -27.48 -0.64
N PRO A 295 -4.80 -26.91 -1.85
CA PRO A 295 -5.75 -26.57 -2.94
C PRO A 295 -6.25 -27.86 -3.68
N PRO A 296 -6.35 -28.03 -5.03
CA PRO A 296 -6.34 -27.12 -6.20
C PRO A 296 -7.59 -27.28 -7.13
N ALA A 297 -7.58 -26.71 -8.35
CA ALA A 297 -8.59 -27.02 -9.38
C ALA A 297 -8.50 -28.48 -9.89
N ALA A 298 -9.60 -29.23 -9.72
CA ALA A 298 -9.71 -30.66 -10.02
C ALA A 298 -9.72 -31.04 -11.51
N ASN A 299 -9.95 -30.09 -12.42
CA ASN A 299 -9.64 -30.26 -13.83
C ASN A 299 -8.29 -29.56 -14.09
N PRO A 300 -7.23 -30.27 -14.49
CA PRO A 300 -5.92 -29.69 -14.79
C PRO A 300 -5.98 -28.57 -15.85
N ILE A 301 -6.91 -28.65 -16.80
CA ILE A 301 -7.18 -27.64 -17.83
C ILE A 301 -7.90 -26.43 -17.24
N LEU A 302 -8.81 -26.62 -16.28
CA LEU A 302 -9.43 -25.51 -15.55
C LEU A 302 -8.41 -24.79 -14.67
N ALA A 303 -7.53 -25.53 -13.99
CA ALA A 303 -6.43 -24.97 -13.21
C ALA A 303 -5.53 -24.08 -14.08
N ALA A 304 -5.11 -24.59 -15.25
CA ALA A 304 -4.32 -23.85 -16.20
C ALA A 304 -5.10 -22.66 -16.79
N THR A 305 -6.40 -22.82 -17.07
CA THR A 305 -7.29 -21.73 -17.51
C THR A 305 -7.39 -20.62 -16.46
N ARG A 306 -7.49 -20.95 -15.16
CA ARG A 306 -7.47 -19.95 -14.07
C ARG A 306 -6.13 -19.22 -13.99
N LEU A 307 -5.01 -19.94 -14.12
CA LEU A 307 -3.68 -19.30 -14.20
C LEU A 307 -3.60 -18.34 -15.39
N PHE A 308 -3.98 -18.76 -16.59
CA PHE A 308 -3.89 -17.93 -17.79
C PHE A 308 -4.93 -16.80 -17.84
N ALA A 309 -6.11 -16.98 -17.25
CA ALA A 309 -7.09 -15.92 -17.05
C ALA A 309 -6.56 -14.85 -16.08
N SER A 310 -6.00 -15.26 -14.93
CA SER A 310 -5.32 -14.39 -13.97
C SER A 310 -4.16 -13.62 -14.63
N LEU A 311 -3.27 -14.31 -15.33
CA LEU A 311 -2.14 -13.68 -16.04
C LEU A 311 -2.60 -12.67 -17.10
N ARG A 312 -3.54 -13.06 -17.98
CA ARG A 312 -4.10 -12.17 -19.02
C ARG A 312 -4.81 -10.96 -18.40
N SER A 313 -5.57 -11.19 -17.33
CA SER A 313 -6.29 -10.16 -16.61
C SER A 313 -5.31 -9.14 -16.02
N ASN A 314 -4.34 -9.59 -15.23
CA ASN A 314 -3.51 -8.72 -14.41
C ASN A 314 -2.35 -8.11 -15.18
N ILE A 315 -1.64 -8.85 -16.04
CA ILE A 315 -0.46 -8.33 -16.76
C ILE A 315 -0.86 -7.12 -17.60
N ASN A 316 -1.80 -7.27 -18.53
CA ASN A 316 -2.21 -6.20 -19.45
C ASN A 316 -2.83 -4.99 -18.73
N ALA A 317 -3.46 -5.20 -17.56
CA ALA A 317 -4.08 -4.15 -16.77
C ALA A 317 -3.11 -3.42 -15.85
N LEU A 318 -2.04 -4.07 -15.40
CA LEU A 318 -0.95 -3.44 -14.67
C LEU A 318 -0.10 -2.61 -15.63
N SER A 319 0.53 -3.28 -16.61
CA SER A 319 1.53 -2.68 -17.48
C SER A 319 1.58 -3.35 -18.86
N ASN A 320 1.77 -2.56 -19.91
CA ASN A 320 1.87 -3.09 -21.28
C ASN A 320 2.86 -2.30 -22.14
N THR A 321 3.21 -2.85 -23.32
CA THR A 321 4.20 -2.24 -24.23
C THR A 321 3.78 -0.91 -24.83
N ALA A 322 2.51 -0.51 -24.71
CA ALA A 322 2.01 0.80 -25.09
C ALA A 322 1.96 1.79 -23.89
N ASN A 323 2.40 1.36 -22.70
CA ASN A 323 2.33 2.09 -21.43
C ASN A 323 0.92 2.62 -21.10
N THR A 324 -0.12 1.86 -21.47
CA THR A 324 -1.53 2.19 -21.17
C THR A 324 -2.09 1.39 -20.00
N GLY A 325 -1.25 0.65 -19.26
CA GLY A 325 -1.66 -0.05 -18.06
C GLY A 325 -2.11 0.91 -16.96
N SER A 326 -3.00 0.46 -16.08
CA SER A 326 -3.49 1.27 -14.97
C SER A 326 -2.37 1.60 -13.96
N LEU A 327 -1.35 0.75 -13.83
CA LEU A 327 -0.17 1.10 -13.04
C LEU A 327 0.72 2.09 -13.79
N ASP A 328 0.95 1.89 -15.10
CA ASP A 328 1.72 2.81 -15.96
C ASP A 328 1.17 4.24 -15.83
N ILE A 329 -0.12 4.43 -16.15
CA ILE A 329 -0.81 5.72 -16.16
C ILE A 329 -0.75 6.41 -14.78
N ARG A 330 -0.91 5.64 -13.69
CA ARG A 330 -0.94 6.20 -12.33
C ARG A 330 0.46 6.49 -11.78
N ALA A 331 1.45 5.68 -12.13
CA ALA A 331 2.84 5.91 -11.80
C ALA A 331 3.39 7.11 -12.58
N ASP A 332 3.07 7.23 -13.87
CA ASP A 332 3.44 8.38 -14.69
C ASP A 332 2.72 9.66 -14.27
N ALA A 333 1.45 9.60 -13.87
CA ALA A 333 0.74 10.75 -13.29
C ALA A 333 1.36 11.20 -11.96
N LEU A 334 1.64 10.26 -11.05
CA LEU A 334 2.35 10.54 -9.79
C LEU A 334 3.72 11.17 -10.06
N ARG A 335 4.49 10.58 -10.97
CA ARG A 335 5.79 11.09 -11.39
C ARG A 335 5.68 12.49 -11.97
N ALA A 336 4.79 12.72 -12.93
CA ALA A 336 4.63 14.00 -13.59
C ALA A 336 4.15 15.09 -12.63
N ASP A 337 3.37 14.75 -11.61
CA ASP A 337 3.02 15.67 -10.53
C ASP A 337 4.24 16.03 -9.67
N PHE A 338 5.05 15.05 -9.26
CA PHE A 338 6.23 15.28 -8.41
C PHE A 338 7.48 15.82 -9.15
N ASP A 339 7.64 15.56 -10.44
CA ASP A 339 8.65 16.18 -11.32
C ASP A 339 8.30 17.65 -11.61
N ARG A 340 7.00 18.01 -11.60
CA ARG A 340 6.53 19.41 -11.68
C ARG A 340 6.51 20.11 -10.33
N ALA A 341 6.30 19.37 -9.24
CA ALA A 341 6.43 19.87 -7.88
C ALA A 341 7.86 20.36 -7.66
N VAL A 342 8.01 21.58 -7.15
CA VAL A 342 9.32 21.97 -6.65
C VAL A 342 9.54 21.29 -5.31
N ALA A 343 10.41 20.29 -5.30
CA ALA A 343 10.78 19.53 -4.11
C ALA A 343 11.16 20.47 -2.95
N PRO A 344 10.31 20.61 -1.91
CA PRO A 344 10.57 21.51 -0.80
C PRO A 344 11.61 20.94 0.18
N LEU A 345 11.86 19.63 0.10
CA LEU A 345 12.93 18.94 0.80
C LEU A 345 14.12 18.76 -0.14
N ASP A 346 15.24 19.40 0.17
CA ASP A 346 16.53 19.17 -0.49
C ASP A 346 17.69 19.21 0.51
N ARG A 347 18.91 18.97 0.00
CA ARG A 347 20.17 19.03 0.76
C ARG A 347 20.50 20.40 1.38
N ASN A 348 19.70 21.43 1.12
CA ASN A 348 19.88 22.77 1.66
C ASN A 348 18.98 23.02 2.88
N LEU A 349 17.96 22.21 3.14
CA LEU A 349 17.11 22.34 4.33
C LEU A 349 17.90 22.29 5.65
N GLY A 350 18.77 21.29 5.81
CA GLY A 350 19.66 21.22 6.98
C GLY A 350 20.61 22.42 7.09
N LYS A 351 21.06 22.97 5.95
CA LYS A 351 21.90 24.17 5.89
C LYS A 351 21.13 25.43 6.28
N TRP A 352 19.83 25.52 5.96
CA TRP A 352 18.97 26.62 6.41
C TRP A 352 18.89 26.65 7.93
N VAL A 353 18.51 25.52 8.54
CA VAL A 353 18.43 25.37 9.99
C VAL A 353 19.77 25.73 10.65
N GLN A 354 20.87 25.11 10.19
CA GLN A 354 22.21 25.31 10.76
C GLN A 354 22.72 26.76 10.61
N MET A 355 22.52 27.39 9.46
CA MET A 355 23.00 28.75 9.18
C MET A 355 22.20 29.79 9.98
N THR A 356 20.91 29.53 10.25
CA THR A 356 20.08 30.33 11.15
C THR A 356 20.51 30.18 12.60
N THR A 357 20.71 28.95 13.11
CA THR A 357 21.13 28.73 14.50
C THR A 357 22.50 29.35 14.76
N GLN A 358 23.49 29.08 13.89
CA GLN A 358 24.83 29.67 14.01
C GLN A 358 24.83 31.20 13.91
N GLY A 359 23.92 31.79 13.13
CA GLY A 359 23.75 33.25 13.09
C GLY A 359 23.24 33.83 14.42
N ILE A 360 22.25 33.19 15.03
CA ILE A 360 21.70 33.58 16.34
C ILE A 360 22.75 33.42 17.45
N ASP A 361 23.42 32.26 17.51
CA ASP A 361 24.50 31.99 18.47
C ASP A 361 25.65 33.00 18.33
N PHE A 362 26.01 33.37 17.10
CA PHE A 362 27.03 34.38 16.81
C PHE A 362 26.62 35.80 17.25
N LEU A 363 25.35 36.17 17.08
CA LEU A 363 24.81 37.43 17.59
C LEU A 363 24.92 37.51 19.12
N HIS A 364 24.53 36.46 19.84
CA HIS A 364 24.67 36.42 21.30
C HIS A 364 26.13 36.43 21.74
N ALA A 365 27.02 35.68 21.08
CA ALA A 365 28.45 35.67 21.39
C ALA A 365 29.08 37.06 21.18
N TYR A 366 28.69 37.79 20.14
CA TYR A 366 29.16 39.15 19.90
C TYR A 366 28.58 40.14 20.93
N GLN A 367 27.28 40.05 21.24
CA GLN A 367 26.64 40.86 22.30
C GLN A 367 27.22 40.61 23.70
N ALA A 368 27.63 39.38 23.99
CA ALA A 368 28.31 39.00 25.24
C ALA A 368 29.81 39.34 25.25
N GLY A 369 30.36 39.86 24.14
CA GLY A 369 31.79 40.18 24.01
C GLY A 369 32.73 38.97 23.93
N THR A 370 32.20 37.75 23.75
CA THR A 370 33.01 36.53 23.59
C THR A 370 33.49 36.34 22.15
N ALA A 371 32.78 36.91 21.17
CA ALA A 371 33.25 37.04 19.78
C ALA A 371 33.90 38.42 19.55
N SER A 372 35.19 38.43 19.18
CA SER A 372 35.97 39.66 18.95
C SER A 372 35.81 40.26 17.55
N SER A 373 35.20 39.53 16.62
CA SER A 373 34.92 39.97 15.24
C SER A 373 33.42 40.04 15.01
N GLY A 374 32.95 41.12 14.38
CA GLY A 374 31.56 41.25 13.89
C GLY A 374 31.29 40.45 12.61
N ASN A 375 32.24 39.66 12.12
CA ASN A 375 32.12 38.81 10.94
C ASN A 375 32.63 37.39 11.21
N ILE A 376 31.90 36.38 10.73
CA ILE A 376 32.29 34.97 10.72
C ILE A 376 32.12 34.38 9.31
N GLN A 377 33.04 33.52 8.89
CA GLN A 377 32.98 32.83 7.60
C GLN A 377 32.70 31.34 7.79
N PHE A 378 31.91 30.77 6.88
CA PHE A 378 31.60 29.35 6.86
C PHE A 378 32.38 28.68 5.73
N PHE A 379 33.07 27.59 6.07
CA PHE A 379 33.87 26.81 5.13
C PHE A 379 33.33 25.37 5.03
N ALA A 380 33.42 24.78 3.85
CA ALA A 380 33.26 23.35 3.65
C ALA A 380 34.36 22.87 2.71
N ASN A 381 35.08 21.80 3.09
CA ASN A 381 36.20 21.24 2.33
C ASN A 381 37.23 22.32 1.89
N GLY A 382 37.58 23.23 2.81
CA GLY A 382 38.52 24.33 2.58
C GLY A 382 37.99 25.50 1.73
N SER A 383 36.77 25.43 1.19
CA SER A 383 36.17 26.48 0.35
C SER A 383 35.14 27.30 1.15
N GLN A 384 35.13 28.62 0.98
CA GLN A 384 34.14 29.49 1.63
C GLN A 384 32.74 29.28 1.02
N VAL A 385 31.80 28.79 1.82
CA VAL A 385 30.40 28.50 1.41
C VAL A 385 29.38 29.54 1.90
N GLY A 386 29.80 30.44 2.79
CA GLY A 386 28.97 31.52 3.32
C GLY A 386 29.64 32.31 4.45
N GLY A 387 28.83 33.01 5.23
CA GLY A 387 29.24 33.72 6.45
C GLY A 387 28.12 34.62 6.99
N CYS A 388 28.29 35.08 8.23
CA CYS A 388 27.42 36.03 8.91
C CYS A 388 28.17 37.33 9.28
N THR A 389 27.45 38.44 9.27
CA THR A 389 27.89 39.76 9.74
C THR A 389 26.89 40.26 10.78
N ILE A 390 27.38 40.85 11.87
CA ILE A 390 26.59 41.54 12.88
C ILE A 390 26.40 43.00 12.45
N PHE A 391 25.18 43.52 12.60
CA PHE A 391 24.79 44.87 12.21
C PHE A 391 24.21 45.66 13.38
N SER A 392 24.39 46.98 13.36
CA SER A 392 23.85 47.91 14.35
C SER A 392 22.48 48.47 13.99
N ASP A 393 21.91 48.06 12.86
CA ASP A 393 20.58 48.41 12.40
C ASP A 393 19.72 47.15 12.16
N THR A 394 18.40 47.33 12.09
CA THR A 394 17.45 46.24 11.84
C THR A 394 17.33 45.85 10.36
N THR A 395 17.89 46.63 9.43
CA THR A 395 17.83 46.33 7.98
C THR A 395 19.04 45.54 7.48
N GLY A 396 20.09 45.41 8.31
CA GLY A 396 21.31 44.66 8.02
C GLY A 396 22.20 45.39 7.01
N THR A 397 22.47 46.67 7.26
CA THR A 397 23.21 47.55 6.34
C THR A 397 24.43 48.22 6.96
N ILE A 398 24.43 48.50 8.26
CA ILE A 398 25.51 49.18 8.99
C ILE A 398 26.19 48.15 9.91
N PRO A 399 27.42 47.69 9.62
CA PRO A 399 28.10 46.72 10.47
C PRO A 399 28.26 47.20 11.91
N ALA A 400 28.04 46.31 12.87
CA ALA A 400 28.27 46.60 14.28
C ALA A 400 29.76 46.80 14.57
N THR A 401 30.05 47.73 15.48
CA THR A 401 31.42 48.13 15.84
C THR A 401 31.75 47.83 17.31
N ALA A 402 30.75 47.54 18.14
CA ALA A 402 30.93 47.14 19.54
C ALA A 402 29.78 46.21 19.98
N PRO A 403 29.98 45.33 20.98
CA PRO A 403 28.94 44.46 21.53
C PRO A 403 27.63 45.19 21.88
N GLY A 404 27.73 46.38 22.49
CA GLY A 404 26.58 47.17 22.93
C GLY A 404 25.78 47.87 21.81
N ASN A 405 26.24 47.84 20.55
CA ASN A 405 25.47 48.33 19.40
C ASN A 405 25.01 47.24 18.44
N ALA A 406 25.17 45.96 18.77
CA ALA A 406 24.72 44.85 17.94
C ALA A 406 23.20 44.63 18.03
N VAL A 407 22.51 44.84 16.91
CA VAL A 407 21.03 44.80 16.81
C VAL A 407 20.53 43.62 15.97
N SER A 408 21.22 43.26 14.89
CA SER A 408 20.80 42.17 14.00
C SER A 408 21.98 41.38 13.46
N VAL A 409 21.69 40.21 12.88
CA VAL A 409 22.67 39.39 12.16
C VAL A 409 22.17 39.10 10.75
N GLY A 410 23.01 39.37 9.75
CA GLY A 410 22.74 39.04 8.36
C GLY A 410 23.74 38.01 7.86
N CYS A 411 23.27 36.92 7.28
CA CYS A 411 24.14 35.91 6.70
C CYS A 411 23.78 35.61 5.23
N SER A 412 24.77 35.09 4.52
CA SER A 412 24.67 34.73 3.11
C SER A 412 25.40 33.42 2.86
N GLY A 413 24.88 32.58 1.98
CA GLY A 413 25.53 31.33 1.62
C GLY A 413 24.83 30.53 0.53
N MET A 414 25.08 29.23 0.54
CA MET A 414 24.54 28.23 -0.40
C MET A 414 24.87 28.54 -1.87
N HIS A 415 26.05 29.12 -2.09
CA HIS A 415 26.53 29.58 -3.39
C HIS A 415 26.53 28.45 -4.45
N LYS A 416 25.73 28.59 -5.51
CA LYS A 416 25.78 27.77 -6.73
C LYS A 416 26.35 28.62 -7.86
N ALA A 417 27.51 28.27 -8.41
CA ALA A 417 28.02 28.93 -9.62
C ALA A 417 27.03 28.72 -10.79
N VAL A 418 26.70 29.78 -11.53
CA VAL A 418 25.80 29.70 -12.69
C VAL A 418 26.61 29.23 -13.90
N PRO A 419 26.33 28.05 -14.49
CA PRO A 419 27.07 27.55 -15.64
C PRO A 419 27.02 28.52 -16.82
N GLY A 420 28.13 28.67 -17.53
CA GLY A 420 28.25 29.58 -18.69
C GLY A 420 28.29 31.07 -18.34
N SER A 421 28.18 31.47 -17.06
CA SER A 421 28.27 32.88 -16.65
C SER A 421 29.70 33.43 -16.56
N PHE A 422 30.71 32.56 -16.61
CA PHE A 422 32.11 32.97 -16.53
C PHE A 422 32.54 33.68 -17.80
N THR A 423 33.07 34.89 -17.64
CA THR A 423 33.73 35.68 -18.66
C THR A 423 35.10 36.14 -18.15
N PHE A 424 36.02 36.37 -19.08
CA PHE A 424 37.33 36.95 -18.78
C PHE A 424 37.56 38.09 -19.77
N SER A 425 37.72 39.30 -19.28
CA SER A 425 37.82 40.52 -20.10
C SER A 425 38.70 41.55 -19.41
N ALA A 426 39.56 42.23 -20.18
CA ALA A 426 40.48 43.26 -19.68
C ALA A 426 41.34 42.84 -18.46
N GLY A 427 41.66 41.55 -18.34
CA GLY A 427 42.43 41.00 -17.21
C GLY A 427 41.60 40.61 -15.98
N HIS A 428 40.31 40.97 -15.96
CA HIS A 428 39.39 40.66 -14.88
C HIS A 428 38.55 39.42 -15.20
N SER A 429 38.36 38.57 -14.20
CA SER A 429 37.42 37.46 -14.21
C SER A 429 36.05 37.94 -13.72
N THR A 430 34.97 37.60 -14.41
CA THR A 430 33.60 37.89 -13.96
C THR A 430 32.74 36.65 -14.07
N PHE A 431 31.99 36.32 -13.01
CA PHE A 431 31.05 35.21 -13.02
C PHE A 431 29.84 35.47 -12.12
N LYS A 432 28.79 34.66 -12.28
CA LYS A 432 27.57 34.76 -11.48
C LYS A 432 27.39 33.54 -10.60
N ARG A 433 26.79 33.73 -9.43
CA ARG A 433 26.37 32.65 -8.54
C ARG A 433 24.98 32.92 -7.96
N ALA A 434 24.15 31.89 -7.86
CA ALA A 434 22.93 31.95 -7.06
C ALA A 434 23.31 31.86 -5.58
N ALA A 435 22.76 32.75 -4.76
CA ALA A 435 23.02 32.85 -3.33
C ALA A 435 21.71 33.08 -2.56
N LEU A 436 21.70 32.65 -1.30
CA LEU A 436 20.60 32.89 -0.37
C LEU A 436 21.10 33.80 0.74
N ALA A 437 20.37 34.88 0.98
CA ALA A 437 20.73 35.91 1.95
C ALA A 437 19.53 36.20 2.88
N PHE A 438 19.80 36.32 4.17
CA PHE A 438 18.78 36.56 5.19
C PHE A 438 19.32 37.47 6.31
N THR A 439 18.42 38.21 6.94
CA THR A 439 18.68 39.12 8.06
C THR A 439 17.72 38.75 9.18
N ILE A 440 18.26 38.46 10.37
CA ILE A 440 17.55 38.04 11.59
C ILE A 440 17.60 39.19 12.60
N VAL A 441 16.43 39.57 13.11
CA VAL A 441 16.25 40.67 14.07
C VAL A 441 15.46 40.16 15.27
N PRO A 442 15.97 40.28 16.52
CA PRO A 442 15.23 39.89 17.71
C PRO A 442 13.97 40.74 17.87
N VAL A 443 12.85 40.15 18.30
CA VAL A 443 11.59 40.89 18.53
C VAL A 443 11.74 41.89 19.69
N SER A 444 12.55 41.53 20.69
CA SER A 444 13.02 42.41 21.77
C SER A 444 14.37 41.93 22.29
N ALA A 445 15.12 42.78 23.01
CA ALA A 445 16.42 42.40 23.54
C ALA A 445 16.31 41.19 24.50
N GLY A 446 17.12 40.15 24.27
CA GLY A 446 17.08 38.90 25.03
C GLY A 446 15.90 37.96 24.72
N SER A 447 15.07 38.29 23.72
CA SER A 447 13.96 37.44 23.27
C SER A 447 14.47 36.15 22.61
N THR A 448 13.73 35.05 22.81
CA THR A 448 13.85 33.80 22.03
C THR A 448 13.09 33.84 20.70
N SER A 449 12.28 34.88 20.48
CA SER A 449 11.52 35.11 19.25
C SER A 449 12.16 36.20 18.40
N TYR A 450 12.25 35.94 17.11
CA TYR A 450 12.92 36.74 16.08
C TYR A 450 12.00 36.93 14.88
N THR A 451 12.24 38.02 14.15
CA THR A 451 11.75 38.18 12.77
C THR A 451 12.91 37.98 11.81
N TYR A 452 12.61 37.58 10.57
CA TYR A 452 13.60 37.58 9.50
C TYR A 452 13.08 38.23 8.22
N THR A 453 14.02 38.72 7.42
CA THR A 453 13.79 38.97 5.98
C THR A 453 14.81 38.18 5.17
N ALA A 454 14.38 37.57 4.07
CA ALA A 454 15.26 36.72 3.26
C ALA A 454 14.99 36.90 1.76
N ARG A 455 15.97 36.54 0.91
CA ARG A 455 15.80 36.47 -0.55
C ARG A 455 16.81 35.54 -1.20
N ALA A 456 16.41 34.97 -2.33
CA ALA A 456 17.31 34.40 -3.32
C ALA A 456 17.79 35.52 -4.25
N ARG A 457 19.04 35.42 -4.72
CA ARG A 457 19.60 36.37 -5.67
C ARG A 457 20.66 35.73 -6.55
N ILE A 458 20.86 36.30 -7.74
CA ILE A 458 22.07 36.10 -8.53
C ILE A 458 23.04 37.22 -8.17
N GLU A 459 24.15 36.85 -7.56
CA GLU A 459 25.27 37.74 -7.27
C GLU A 459 26.21 37.76 -8.47
N THR A 460 26.69 38.95 -8.85
CA THR A 460 27.77 39.13 -9.82
C THR A 460 29.09 39.35 -9.07
N LEU A 461 30.13 38.63 -9.48
CA LEU A 461 31.45 38.71 -8.87
C LEU A 461 32.49 39.06 -9.91
N THR A 462 33.34 40.03 -9.59
CA THR A 462 34.53 40.39 -10.36
C THR A 462 35.76 40.08 -9.51
N ASP A 463 36.65 39.21 -10.00
CA ASP A 463 37.83 38.70 -9.27
C ASP A 463 37.51 38.17 -7.86
N ASN A 464 36.39 37.46 -7.75
CA ASN A 464 35.79 36.93 -6.52
C ASN A 464 35.26 37.99 -5.53
N VAL A 465 35.31 39.28 -5.86
CA VAL A 465 34.65 40.35 -5.11
C VAL A 465 33.22 40.51 -5.63
N ARG A 466 32.23 40.37 -4.75
CA ARG A 466 30.81 40.61 -5.08
C ARG A 466 30.54 42.10 -5.25
N ASP A 467 29.84 42.48 -6.32
CA ASP A 467 29.23 43.81 -6.46
C ASP A 467 27.74 43.75 -6.02
N PRO A 468 27.37 44.35 -4.87
CA PRO A 468 25.99 44.36 -4.39
C PRO A 468 24.99 45.09 -5.31
N ASN A 469 25.47 46.01 -6.16
CA ASN A 469 24.63 46.80 -7.07
C ASN A 469 24.17 45.98 -8.28
N LEU A 470 24.88 44.89 -8.59
CA LEU A 470 24.59 43.95 -9.66
C LEU A 470 23.86 42.67 -9.16
N ASP A 471 23.43 42.65 -7.89
CA ASP A 471 22.58 41.59 -7.33
C ASP A 471 21.18 41.61 -7.97
N VAL A 472 20.82 40.58 -8.72
CA VAL A 472 19.43 40.41 -9.22
C VAL A 472 18.65 39.56 -8.23
N THR A 473 17.54 40.06 -7.69
CA THR A 473 16.65 39.26 -6.81
C THR A 473 15.93 38.20 -7.64
N VAL A 474 15.91 36.96 -7.13
CA VAL A 474 15.22 35.82 -7.75
C VAL A 474 13.98 35.51 -6.92
N GLY A 475 12.83 35.32 -7.56
CA GLY A 475 11.54 35.08 -6.90
C GLY A 475 10.71 36.35 -6.65
N THR A 476 9.48 36.11 -6.21
CA THR A 476 8.43 37.11 -5.99
C THR A 476 7.90 36.95 -4.57
N TYR A 477 8.09 37.97 -3.74
CA TYR A 477 7.82 37.91 -2.29
C TYR A 477 6.71 38.86 -1.81
N GLY A 478 6.25 39.76 -2.70
CA GLY A 478 5.27 40.80 -2.38
C GLY A 478 5.88 41.99 -1.64
N GLY A 479 5.39 43.19 -2.00
CA GLY A 479 5.78 44.45 -1.36
C GLY A 479 7.20 44.94 -1.66
N THR A 480 7.60 45.99 -0.94
CA THR A 480 8.89 46.66 -1.09
C THR A 480 9.57 46.77 0.28
N PRO A 481 10.86 46.39 0.43
CA PRO A 481 11.68 45.66 -0.53
C PRO A 481 11.16 44.24 -0.78
N ASN A 482 11.31 43.73 -2.01
CA ASN A 482 10.91 42.38 -2.43
C ASN A 482 11.77 41.33 -1.68
N ARG A 483 11.27 40.88 -0.51
CA ARG A 483 11.93 39.93 0.39
C ARG A 483 10.89 39.06 1.08
N ALA A 484 11.19 37.77 1.18
CA ALA A 484 10.47 36.82 2.03
C ALA A 484 10.57 37.26 3.50
N ARG A 485 9.53 36.98 4.30
CA ARG A 485 9.41 37.42 5.70
C ARG A 485 8.75 36.35 6.55
N GLY A 486 9.21 36.23 7.80
CA GLY A 486 8.59 35.38 8.80
C GLY A 486 9.18 35.58 10.18
N THR A 487 8.85 34.66 11.09
CA THR A 487 9.38 34.57 12.44
C THR A 487 10.23 33.32 12.63
N ILE A 488 11.17 33.40 13.57
CA ILE A 488 11.91 32.29 14.12
C ILE A 488 11.69 32.29 15.63
N GLU A 489 11.40 31.13 16.21
CA GLU A 489 11.40 30.92 17.66
C GLU A 489 12.43 29.83 17.98
N TYR A 490 13.15 29.95 19.09
CA TYR A 490 14.10 28.91 19.50
C TYR A 490 14.09 28.67 21.02
N VAL A 491 14.63 27.53 21.46
CA VAL A 491 14.83 27.21 22.89
C VAL A 491 16.31 26.97 23.17
N PRO A 492 16.98 27.75 24.04
CA PRO A 492 18.35 27.51 24.45
C PRO A 492 18.45 26.35 25.45
N SER A 493 19.54 25.59 25.39
CA SER A 493 19.95 24.64 26.43
C SER A 493 21.47 24.55 26.46
N GLY A 494 22.08 24.78 27.63
CA GLY A 494 23.53 24.62 27.83
C GLY A 494 24.44 25.51 26.96
N GLY A 495 23.93 26.65 26.45
CA GLY A 495 24.67 27.53 25.55
C GLY A 495 24.56 27.17 24.05
N ALA A 496 23.67 26.24 23.68
CA ALA A 496 23.34 25.92 22.29
C ALA A 496 21.83 25.92 22.07
N ILE A 497 21.38 25.99 20.81
CA ILE A 497 19.96 25.89 20.45
C ILE A 497 19.50 24.42 20.47
N SER A 498 18.53 24.12 21.33
CA SER A 498 17.93 22.78 21.48
C SER A 498 16.67 22.56 20.64
N SER A 499 15.97 23.63 20.27
CA SER A 499 14.94 23.59 19.24
C SER A 499 14.79 24.92 18.53
N ILE A 500 14.33 24.89 17.29
CA ILE A 500 14.07 26.06 16.45
C ILE A 500 12.81 25.81 15.60
N ALA A 501 11.96 26.83 15.47
CA ALA A 501 10.78 26.82 14.63
C ALA A 501 10.79 28.03 13.67
N PHE A 502 10.45 27.79 12.41
CA PHE A 502 10.35 28.78 11.34
C PHE A 502 8.89 28.91 10.94
N LYS A 503 8.36 30.14 10.88
CA LYS A 503 6.99 30.39 10.42
C LYS A 503 6.94 31.59 9.47
N GLY A 504 6.47 31.39 8.24
CA GLY A 504 6.28 32.45 7.25
C GLY A 504 6.89 32.14 5.89
N MET A 505 7.08 33.18 5.10
CA MET A 505 7.55 33.07 3.72
C MET A 505 9.08 32.91 3.67
N MET A 506 9.54 31.97 2.86
CA MET A 506 10.95 31.68 2.59
C MET A 506 11.33 31.96 1.12
N PRO A 507 12.63 32.15 0.82
CA PRO A 507 13.10 32.48 -0.52
C PRO A 507 12.74 31.46 -1.63
N ALA A 508 12.70 31.94 -2.87
CA ALA A 508 12.62 31.10 -4.05
C ALA A 508 13.78 30.11 -4.12
N ARG A 509 13.49 28.90 -4.61
CA ARG A 509 14.53 27.96 -5.05
C ARG A 509 14.98 28.29 -6.47
N THR A 510 16.23 27.94 -6.74
CA THR A 510 16.79 27.97 -8.10
C THR A 510 17.19 26.58 -8.56
N ASP A 511 17.11 26.38 -9.87
CA ASP A 511 17.79 25.28 -10.55
C ASP A 511 19.34 25.44 -10.53
N ALA A 512 20.02 24.66 -11.37
CA ALA A 512 21.48 24.75 -11.54
C ALA A 512 21.94 26.01 -12.28
N TYR A 513 21.07 26.66 -13.06
CA TYR A 513 21.36 27.85 -13.86
C TYR A 513 20.97 29.16 -13.16
N GLY A 514 20.42 29.08 -11.94
CA GLY A 514 19.96 30.24 -11.19
C GLY A 514 18.55 30.71 -11.56
N VAL A 515 17.82 29.95 -12.38
CA VAL A 515 16.44 30.24 -12.76
C VAL A 515 15.51 29.89 -11.59
N ALA A 516 14.57 30.79 -11.30
CA ALA A 516 13.53 30.56 -10.29
C ALA A 516 12.68 29.33 -10.65
N ILE A 517 12.64 28.34 -9.75
CA ILE A 517 11.71 27.21 -9.88
C ILE A 517 10.43 27.43 -9.05
N THR A 518 10.52 28.16 -7.93
CA THR A 518 9.39 28.76 -7.17
C THR A 518 9.45 30.29 -7.22
N ASP A 519 8.31 30.94 -6.94
CA ASP A 519 8.25 32.36 -6.62
C ASP A 519 8.78 32.61 -5.20
N ASN A 520 8.34 31.77 -4.26
CA ASN A 520 8.71 31.73 -2.86
C ASN A 520 8.26 30.38 -2.26
N GLU A 521 8.49 30.18 -0.97
CA GLU A 521 7.90 29.06 -0.21
C GLU A 521 7.18 29.58 1.03
N SER A 522 6.27 28.81 1.60
CA SER A 522 5.68 29.03 2.93
C SER A 522 6.11 27.89 3.84
N TRP A 523 6.75 28.21 4.98
CA TRP A 523 7.22 27.26 5.96
C TRP A 523 6.46 27.45 7.28
N ASP A 524 6.04 26.35 7.89
CA ASP A 524 5.68 26.26 9.31
C ASP A 524 6.38 25.01 9.84
N LEU A 525 7.68 25.11 10.13
CA LEU A 525 8.62 24.00 10.30
C LEU A 525 9.35 24.10 11.64
N ALA A 526 9.27 23.05 12.46
CA ALA A 526 10.00 22.93 13.71
C ALA A 526 11.05 21.81 13.65
N ALA A 527 12.20 22.07 14.27
CA ALA A 527 13.29 21.13 14.46
C ALA A 527 13.77 21.14 15.92
N SER A 528 13.94 19.98 16.56
CA SER A 528 14.53 19.85 17.90
C SER A 528 15.76 18.94 17.89
N ARG A 529 16.88 19.43 18.43
CA ARG A 529 18.18 18.77 18.49
C ARG A 529 18.40 18.13 19.86
N SER A 530 18.66 16.83 19.88
CA SER A 530 19.04 16.06 21.07
C SER A 530 20.36 15.31 20.83
N ALA A 531 21.25 15.32 21.82
CA ALA A 531 22.48 14.53 21.78
C ALA A 531 22.18 13.02 21.90
N GLU A 532 22.85 12.22 21.08
CA GLU A 532 22.99 10.78 21.22
C GLU A 532 24.47 10.48 21.60
N SER A 533 24.90 9.21 21.63
CA SER A 533 26.27 8.84 22.00
C SER A 533 27.29 9.12 20.87
N GLY A 534 28.52 9.52 21.22
CA GLY A 534 29.64 9.55 20.27
C GLY A 534 29.55 10.65 19.21
N ASN A 535 29.21 11.88 19.61
CA ASN A 535 28.98 13.04 18.74
C ASN A 535 27.84 12.88 17.71
N LEU A 536 26.99 11.85 17.86
CA LEU A 536 25.74 11.74 17.12
C LEU A 536 24.69 12.67 17.72
N TYR A 537 23.91 13.30 16.86
CA TYR A 537 22.80 14.16 17.23
C TYR A 537 21.59 13.83 16.37
N LYS A 538 20.42 13.80 17.03
CA LYS A 538 19.13 13.60 16.39
C LYS A 538 18.41 14.94 16.31
N TYR A 539 18.03 15.32 15.10
CA TYR A 539 17.17 16.44 14.79
C TYR A 539 15.78 15.88 14.48
N ALA A 540 14.86 15.89 15.46
CA ALA A 540 13.46 15.59 15.18
C ALA A 540 12.84 16.76 14.40
N LEU A 541 12.03 16.46 13.39
CA LEU A 541 11.45 17.41 12.45
C LEU A 541 9.92 17.30 12.48
N SER A 542 9.21 18.42 12.31
CA SER A 542 7.76 18.44 12.18
C SER A 542 7.27 19.72 11.50
N GLY A 543 6.04 19.73 11.00
CA GLY A 543 5.41 20.91 10.39
C GLY A 543 5.19 20.74 8.88
N ALA A 544 5.10 21.83 8.12
CA ALA A 544 4.84 21.79 6.69
C ALA A 544 5.67 22.81 5.89
N ILE A 545 5.96 22.47 4.64
CA ILE A 545 6.57 23.35 3.65
C ILE A 545 5.73 23.31 2.36
N THR A 546 5.31 24.47 1.88
CA THR A 546 4.58 24.64 0.62
C THR A 546 5.40 25.46 -0.36
N SER A 547 5.69 24.89 -1.52
CA SER A 547 6.29 25.56 -2.68
C SER A 547 5.24 26.39 -3.40
N ILE A 548 5.50 27.67 -3.67
CA ILE A 548 4.55 28.58 -4.35
C ILE A 548 5.10 28.98 -5.72
N LYS A 549 4.27 28.94 -6.77
CA LYS A 549 4.62 29.30 -8.15
C LYS A 549 3.43 29.89 -8.88
N ASN A 550 3.64 30.98 -9.61
CA ASN A 550 2.60 31.81 -10.21
C ASN A 550 1.49 32.19 -9.20
N GLY A 551 1.88 32.43 -7.94
CA GLY A 551 0.96 32.72 -6.83
C GLY A 551 0.11 31.56 -6.31
N ALA A 552 0.25 30.34 -6.85
CA ALA A 552 -0.48 29.13 -6.41
C ALA A 552 0.46 28.12 -5.73
N ALA A 553 -0.10 27.21 -4.93
CA ALA A 553 0.66 26.10 -4.36
C ALA A 553 1.07 25.11 -5.47
N ALA A 554 2.37 24.91 -5.65
CA ALA A 554 2.96 23.98 -6.62
C ALA A 554 3.27 22.60 -6.03
N GLY A 555 3.29 22.48 -4.70
CA GLY A 555 3.46 21.24 -3.97
C GLY A 555 3.65 21.51 -2.47
N THR A 556 3.19 20.60 -1.63
CA THR A 556 3.27 20.69 -0.16
C THR A 556 3.86 19.40 0.39
N VAL A 557 4.75 19.52 1.38
CA VAL A 557 5.20 18.38 2.19
C VAL A 557 4.98 18.71 3.66
N SER A 558 4.18 17.88 4.33
CA SER A 558 4.00 17.87 5.77
C SER A 558 4.83 16.76 6.41
N LEU A 559 5.49 17.06 7.52
CA LEU A 559 6.28 16.16 8.35
C LEU A 559 5.54 15.95 9.68
N ALA A 560 5.11 14.72 9.92
CA ALA A 560 4.49 14.32 11.17
C ALA A 560 5.52 14.08 12.27
N ALA A 561 5.06 14.09 13.53
CA ALA A 561 5.85 13.68 14.68
C ALA A 561 6.46 12.29 14.47
N GLY A 562 7.71 12.12 14.91
CA GLY A 562 8.51 10.92 14.63
C GLY A 562 9.42 11.05 13.42
N SER A 563 9.27 12.08 12.58
CA SER A 563 10.27 12.43 11.56
C SER A 563 11.57 12.92 12.21
N PHE A 564 12.73 12.52 11.69
CA PHE A 564 14.05 12.97 12.15
C PHE A 564 15.17 12.83 11.10
N LEU A 565 16.26 13.54 11.36
CA LEU A 565 17.58 13.39 10.75
C LEU A 565 18.60 13.04 11.84
N ARG A 566 19.49 12.08 11.61
CA ARG A 566 20.66 11.80 12.48
C ARG A 566 21.95 12.23 11.79
N THR A 567 22.76 13.02 12.47
CA THR A 567 24.05 13.52 11.99
C THR A 567 25.14 13.39 13.04
N GLU A 568 26.36 13.12 12.58
CA GLU A 568 27.58 13.28 13.37
C GLU A 568 28.08 14.74 13.28
N GLU A 569 28.29 15.38 14.43
CA GLU A 569 28.77 16.77 14.51
C GLU A 569 30.20 16.85 15.08
N THR A 570 30.89 17.96 14.82
CA THR A 570 32.13 18.30 15.54
C THR A 570 31.83 18.78 16.96
N THR A 571 32.86 18.89 17.79
CA THR A 571 32.81 19.57 19.10
C THR A 571 32.38 21.05 19.01
N ALA A 572 32.42 21.65 17.81
CA ALA A 572 31.95 23.01 17.54
C ALA A 572 30.52 23.06 16.96
N GLY A 573 29.75 21.97 17.02
CA GLY A 573 28.37 21.92 16.51
C GLY A 573 28.27 22.03 14.99
N GLN A 574 29.34 21.66 14.26
CA GLN A 574 29.33 21.66 12.80
C GLN A 574 29.01 20.26 12.28
N ILE A 575 27.98 20.17 11.44
CA ILE A 575 27.63 18.97 10.68
C ILE A 575 28.82 18.61 9.77
N ASN A 576 29.49 17.48 10.03
CA ASN A 576 30.65 17.04 9.24
C ASN A 576 30.29 16.82 7.76
N ALA A 577 31.29 16.89 6.87
CA ALA A 577 31.15 16.22 5.57
C ALA A 577 30.89 14.72 5.85
N ASN A 578 29.94 14.11 5.15
CA ASN A 578 29.56 12.69 5.33
C ASN A 578 29.05 12.35 6.76
N SER A 579 28.42 13.33 7.42
CA SER A 579 27.85 13.22 8.77
C SER A 579 26.49 12.52 8.87
N VAL A 580 25.64 12.65 7.85
CA VAL A 580 24.27 12.10 7.85
C VAL A 580 24.36 10.58 7.95
N LYS A 581 23.82 10.00 9.02
CA LYS A 581 23.82 8.55 9.25
C LYS A 581 22.46 7.91 8.98
N GLU A 582 21.39 8.68 9.17
CA GLU A 582 20.03 8.22 8.95
C GLU A 582 19.09 9.41 8.74
N PHE A 583 18.04 9.19 7.96
CA PHE A 583 16.96 10.13 7.73
C PHE A 583 15.66 9.33 7.69
N SER A 584 14.67 9.71 8.50
CA SER A 584 13.39 9.03 8.58
C SER A 584 12.29 10.07 8.64
N LEU A 585 11.42 10.12 7.63
CA LEU A 585 10.33 11.09 7.55
C LEU A 585 8.98 10.39 7.50
N ALA A 586 8.17 10.58 8.53
CA ALA A 586 6.73 10.33 8.46
C ALA A 586 6.10 11.50 7.71
N LEU A 587 5.95 11.37 6.38
CA LEU A 587 5.57 12.44 5.48
C LEU A 587 4.16 12.28 4.89
N ALA A 588 3.52 13.40 4.61
CA ALA A 588 2.40 13.53 3.69
C ALA A 588 2.77 14.60 2.66
N ALA A 589 2.98 14.18 1.42
CA ALA A 589 3.34 15.04 0.31
C ALA A 589 2.22 15.08 -0.73
N GLU A 590 1.89 16.27 -1.22
CA GLU A 590 0.82 16.52 -2.18
C GLU A 590 1.32 17.44 -3.30
N ALA A 591 1.05 17.06 -4.54
CA ALA A 591 1.37 17.85 -5.73
C ALA A 591 0.40 17.50 -6.85
N GLY A 592 -0.13 18.50 -7.56
CA GLY A 592 -1.13 18.27 -8.61
C GLY A 592 -2.34 17.51 -8.07
N GLY A 593 -2.67 16.37 -8.69
CA GLY A 593 -3.71 15.45 -8.20
C GLY A 593 -3.16 14.32 -7.32
N SER A 594 -1.86 14.29 -7.08
CA SER A 594 -1.15 13.14 -6.51
C SER A 594 -0.73 13.33 -5.06
N LYS A 595 -0.76 12.23 -4.30
CA LYS A 595 -0.46 12.19 -2.87
C LYS A 595 0.39 10.99 -2.50
N VAL A 596 1.44 11.25 -1.73
CA VAL A 596 2.29 10.25 -1.08
C VAL A 596 2.11 10.42 0.43
N GLN A 597 1.75 9.35 1.14
CA GLN A 597 1.61 9.39 2.60
C GLN A 597 2.27 8.15 3.21
N GLY A 598 3.24 8.32 4.09
CA GLY A 598 3.97 7.19 4.68
C GLY A 598 5.28 7.59 5.32
N THR A 599 6.07 6.60 5.72
CA THR A 599 7.42 6.78 6.25
C THR A 599 8.44 6.52 5.16
N LEU A 600 9.29 7.51 4.85
CA LEU A 600 10.49 7.37 4.03
C LEU A 600 11.74 7.35 4.90
N VAL A 601 12.49 6.25 4.86
CA VAL A 601 13.75 6.04 5.57
C VAL A 601 14.90 5.94 4.56
N MET A 602 16.00 6.63 4.84
CA MET A 602 17.30 6.43 4.20
C MET A 602 18.33 6.15 5.32
N SER A 603 18.96 4.98 5.28
CA SER A 603 19.86 4.50 6.33
C SER A 603 21.11 3.83 5.75
N ASP A 604 21.90 3.23 6.63
CA ASP A 604 23.06 2.39 6.30
C ASP A 604 24.04 3.19 5.42
N VAL A 605 24.36 4.41 5.87
CA VAL A 605 25.18 5.34 5.09
C VAL A 605 26.65 4.95 5.20
N LEU A 606 27.24 4.55 4.08
CA LEU A 606 28.57 3.93 4.01
C LEU A 606 29.43 4.63 2.94
N ASN A 607 30.75 4.47 3.06
CA ASN A 607 31.68 4.75 1.97
C ASN A 607 31.77 3.54 1.04
N ASP A 608 32.07 3.80 -0.23
CA ASP A 608 32.63 2.81 -1.14
C ASP A 608 34.08 2.44 -0.71
N LYS A 609 34.65 1.41 -1.34
CA LYS A 609 36.00 0.92 -1.07
C LYS A 609 37.09 1.98 -1.29
N SER A 610 36.89 2.92 -2.21
CA SER A 610 37.85 4.01 -2.45
C SER A 610 37.77 5.14 -1.42
N GLY A 611 36.69 5.21 -0.64
CA GLY A 611 36.40 6.32 0.26
C GLY A 611 36.01 7.63 -0.45
N THR A 612 35.61 7.56 -1.73
CA THR A 612 35.29 8.74 -2.54
C THR A 612 33.80 8.93 -2.80
N ASP A 613 32.98 7.88 -2.68
CA ASP A 613 31.53 7.93 -2.80
C ASP A 613 30.85 7.51 -1.48
N PHE A 614 30.17 8.45 -0.83
CA PHE A 614 29.50 8.27 0.46
C PHE A 614 28.01 8.53 0.31
N ARG A 615 27.19 7.51 0.61
CA ARG A 615 25.73 7.58 0.38
C ARG A 615 24.94 6.59 1.24
N PRO A 616 23.63 6.83 1.46
CA PRO A 616 22.75 5.83 2.05
C PRO A 616 22.75 4.58 1.17
N THR A 617 23.09 3.43 1.75
CA THR A 617 23.02 2.16 1.03
C THR A 617 21.64 1.53 1.13
N LYS A 618 20.76 2.02 2.02
CA LYS A 618 19.39 1.53 2.16
C LYS A 618 18.37 2.67 2.07
N ILE A 619 17.30 2.42 1.33
CA ILE A 619 16.14 3.31 1.19
C ILE A 619 14.89 2.44 1.42
N ALA A 620 13.98 2.85 2.30
CA ALA A 620 12.72 2.17 2.53
C ALA A 620 11.57 3.17 2.59
N PHE A 621 10.50 2.92 1.83
CA PHE A 621 9.23 3.62 1.95
C PHE A 621 8.18 2.65 2.49
N SER A 622 7.30 3.10 3.39
CA SER A 622 6.09 2.36 3.77
C SER A 622 4.90 3.30 3.89
N GLY A 623 3.84 3.05 3.12
CA GLY A 623 2.66 3.89 3.07
C GLY A 623 1.84 3.72 1.79
N ASN A 624 1.15 4.79 1.43
CA ASN A 624 0.12 4.85 0.40
C ASN A 624 0.52 5.82 -0.72
N LEU A 625 0.20 5.45 -1.97
CA LEU A 625 0.29 6.33 -3.15
C LEU A 625 -1.10 6.48 -3.77
N SER A 626 -1.48 7.72 -4.07
CA SER A 626 -2.78 8.06 -4.65
C SER A 626 -2.63 9.05 -5.80
N THR A 627 -3.50 8.95 -6.80
CA THR A 627 -3.64 9.92 -7.89
C THR A 627 -5.11 10.26 -8.09
N ASN A 628 -5.43 11.55 -8.23
CA ASN A 628 -6.79 12.09 -8.28
C ASN A 628 -7.68 11.56 -7.14
N SER A 629 -7.16 11.62 -5.90
CA SER A 629 -7.77 11.06 -4.67
C SER A 629 -8.01 9.54 -4.65
N ALA A 630 -7.76 8.82 -5.76
CA ALA A 630 -7.84 7.37 -5.81
C ALA A 630 -6.51 6.74 -5.39
N GLN A 631 -6.51 6.06 -4.25
CA GLN A 631 -5.38 5.24 -3.81
C GLN A 631 -5.17 4.09 -4.79
N PHE A 632 -3.93 3.90 -5.25
CA PHE A 632 -3.56 2.83 -6.18
C PHE A 632 -2.47 1.90 -5.64
N PHE A 633 -1.73 2.32 -4.61
CA PHE A 633 -0.79 1.47 -3.88
C PHE A 633 -0.92 1.65 -2.36
N SER A 634 -0.77 0.56 -1.61
CA SER A 634 -0.54 0.53 -0.17
C SER A 634 0.51 -0.52 0.15
N GLY A 635 1.59 -0.20 0.85
CA GLY A 635 2.60 -1.20 1.18
C GLY A 635 3.96 -0.62 1.53
N ALA A 636 4.99 -1.44 1.37
CA ALA A 636 6.39 -1.10 1.56
C ALA A 636 7.22 -1.37 0.30
N LEU A 637 8.15 -0.47 0.02
CA LEU A 637 9.20 -0.59 -0.99
C LEU A 637 10.54 -0.44 -0.27
N THR A 638 11.44 -1.41 -0.38
CA THR A 638 12.83 -1.28 0.13
C THR A 638 13.81 -1.47 -1.01
N PHE A 639 14.89 -0.71 -1.00
CA PHE A 639 16.08 -0.86 -1.85
C PHE A 639 17.31 -0.88 -0.96
N ALA A 640 18.26 -1.79 -1.21
CA ALA A 640 19.49 -1.91 -0.43
C ALA A 640 20.71 -2.26 -1.30
N GLN A 641 21.88 -1.71 -0.98
CA GLN A 641 23.17 -1.96 -1.63
C GLN A 641 24.08 -2.79 -0.70
N THR A 642 23.91 -4.11 -0.71
CA THR A 642 24.42 -5.02 0.33
C THR A 642 25.93 -5.23 0.35
N ASN A 643 26.65 -4.94 -0.74
CA ASN A 643 28.10 -5.11 -0.86
C ASN A 643 28.84 -3.79 -1.17
N TYR A 644 28.25 -2.65 -0.82
CA TYR A 644 28.78 -1.35 -1.20
C TYR A 644 30.21 -1.05 -0.68
N PRO A 645 30.62 -1.42 0.56
CA PRO A 645 31.99 -1.20 1.03
C PRO A 645 33.09 -1.97 0.28
N ALA A 646 32.72 -2.98 -0.54
CA ALA A 646 33.66 -3.72 -1.37
C ALA A 646 33.75 -3.19 -2.81
N PHE A 647 32.75 -2.41 -3.25
CA PHE A 647 32.72 -1.75 -4.55
C PHE A 647 33.62 -0.51 -4.55
N ASP A 648 34.41 -0.34 -5.61
CA ASP A 648 35.29 0.80 -5.83
C ASP A 648 34.74 1.65 -6.99
N ALA A 649 34.26 2.85 -6.66
CA ALA A 649 33.66 3.79 -7.63
C ALA A 649 34.69 4.41 -8.60
N THR A 650 36.00 4.25 -8.34
CA THR A 650 37.07 4.74 -9.21
C THR A 650 37.46 3.74 -10.31
N LEU A 651 37.05 2.48 -10.17
CA LEU A 651 37.32 1.39 -11.10
C LEU A 651 36.09 1.09 -11.99
N PRO A 652 36.28 0.56 -13.21
CA PRO A 652 35.17 0.08 -14.04
C PRO A 652 34.37 -1.04 -13.36
N GLU A 653 33.09 -1.18 -13.74
CA GLU A 653 32.25 -2.30 -13.30
C GLU A 653 32.76 -3.63 -13.88
N SER A 654 32.84 -4.66 -13.05
CA SER A 654 33.31 -6.00 -13.44
C SER A 654 32.81 -7.07 -12.46
N ALA A 655 33.01 -8.36 -12.78
CA ALA A 655 32.58 -9.47 -11.94
C ALA A 655 33.14 -9.45 -10.50
N SER A 656 34.25 -8.74 -10.27
CA SER A 656 34.86 -8.51 -8.95
C SER A 656 34.69 -7.08 -8.41
N ASN A 657 34.11 -6.17 -9.19
CA ASN A 657 33.83 -4.79 -8.79
C ASN A 657 32.44 -4.36 -9.26
N TYR A 658 31.41 -4.63 -8.46
CA TYR A 658 30.04 -4.20 -8.74
C TYR A 658 29.26 -4.01 -7.44
N VAL A 659 28.24 -3.16 -7.48
CA VAL A 659 27.33 -2.95 -6.35
C VAL A 659 26.29 -4.07 -6.36
N GLN A 660 26.33 -4.95 -5.36
CA GLN A 660 25.18 -5.83 -5.11
C GLN A 660 24.01 -4.98 -4.63
N THR A 661 22.88 -5.11 -5.32
CA THR A 661 21.63 -4.42 -5.04
C THR A 661 20.52 -5.44 -4.77
N SER A 662 19.57 -5.05 -3.94
CA SER A 662 18.30 -5.75 -3.75
C SER A 662 17.17 -4.75 -3.66
N ALA A 663 15.99 -5.15 -4.11
CA ALA A 663 14.76 -4.38 -3.99
C ALA A 663 13.60 -5.31 -3.60
N THR A 664 12.75 -4.87 -2.68
CA THR A 664 11.55 -5.61 -2.27
C THR A 664 10.32 -4.73 -2.34
N LEU A 665 9.22 -5.25 -2.88
CA LEU A 665 7.91 -4.60 -2.88
C LEU A 665 6.91 -5.52 -2.19
N LEU A 666 6.34 -5.09 -1.07
CA LEU A 666 5.29 -5.81 -0.35
C LEU A 666 4.06 -4.90 -0.25
N GLY A 667 2.91 -5.26 -0.80
CA GLY A 667 1.78 -4.35 -0.77
C GLY A 667 0.52 -4.82 -1.48
N LYS A 668 -0.35 -3.86 -1.77
CA LYS A 668 -1.60 -4.00 -2.48
C LYS A 668 -1.68 -2.95 -3.57
N LEU A 669 -2.03 -3.36 -4.78
CA LEU A 669 -2.40 -2.48 -5.88
C LEU A 669 -3.91 -2.47 -6.07
N SER A 670 -4.47 -1.28 -6.23
CA SER A 670 -5.89 -1.07 -6.50
C SER A 670 -6.05 -0.52 -7.92
N ILE A 671 -6.75 -1.28 -8.76
CA ILE A 671 -7.16 -0.87 -10.10
C ILE A 671 -8.67 -0.73 -10.10
N THR A 672 -9.20 0.32 -10.74
CA THR A 672 -10.64 0.54 -10.86
C THR A 672 -11.31 -0.68 -11.53
N ASP A 673 -12.49 -1.05 -11.04
CA ASP A 673 -13.30 -2.18 -11.53
C ASP A 673 -12.60 -3.57 -11.45
N ARG A 674 -11.63 -3.73 -10.55
CA ARG A 674 -10.89 -5.00 -10.36
C ARG A 674 -10.68 -5.34 -8.87
N PRO A 675 -10.51 -6.63 -8.53
CA PRO A 675 -10.03 -7.04 -7.22
C PRO A 675 -8.71 -6.35 -6.86
N VAL A 676 -8.51 -6.12 -5.56
CA VAL A 676 -7.25 -5.58 -5.04
C VAL A 676 -6.17 -6.65 -5.12
N LEU A 677 -5.10 -6.35 -5.86
CA LEU A 677 -4.00 -7.26 -6.11
C LEU A 677 -2.97 -7.17 -4.98
N ALA A 678 -2.84 -8.19 -4.14
CA ALA A 678 -1.73 -8.26 -3.20
C ALA A 678 -0.44 -8.68 -3.93
N LEU A 679 0.68 -8.06 -3.57
CA LEU A 679 2.00 -8.24 -4.19
C LEU A 679 3.07 -8.53 -3.13
N ALA A 680 3.96 -9.47 -3.45
CA ALA A 680 5.24 -9.64 -2.78
C ALA A 680 6.33 -9.90 -3.83
N LEU A 681 7.17 -8.92 -4.12
CA LEU A 681 8.26 -9.00 -5.11
C LEU A 681 9.62 -8.83 -4.43
N ASN A 682 10.63 -9.54 -4.93
CA ASN A 682 12.03 -9.40 -4.55
C ASN A 682 12.92 -9.49 -5.80
N ALA A 683 13.73 -8.46 -6.05
CA ALA A 683 14.76 -8.44 -7.08
C ALA A 683 16.14 -8.33 -6.42
N SER A 684 17.14 -9.00 -6.99
CA SER A 684 18.54 -8.87 -6.56
C SER A 684 19.52 -9.00 -7.73
N SER A 685 20.61 -8.23 -7.71
CA SER A 685 21.68 -8.36 -8.70
C SER A 685 22.68 -9.44 -8.28
N LEU A 686 22.89 -10.46 -9.10
CA LEU A 686 23.82 -11.58 -8.83
C LEU A 686 25.25 -11.30 -9.33
N ALA A 687 25.38 -10.47 -10.37
CA ALA A 687 26.62 -10.05 -11.03
C ALA A 687 26.33 -8.81 -11.92
N PRO A 688 27.34 -8.15 -12.54
CA PRO A 688 27.10 -7.06 -13.49
C PRO A 688 26.10 -7.46 -14.58
N GLY A 689 25.03 -6.68 -14.73
CA GLY A 689 23.96 -6.96 -15.69
C GLY A 689 23.16 -8.27 -15.47
N LYS A 690 23.35 -8.95 -14.34
CA LYS A 690 22.64 -10.19 -13.99
C LYS A 690 21.70 -9.95 -12.81
N VAL A 691 20.40 -10.13 -13.04
CA VAL A 691 19.34 -9.90 -12.05
C VAL A 691 18.56 -11.19 -11.86
N SER A 692 18.35 -11.58 -10.60
CA SER A 692 17.30 -12.49 -10.20
C SER A 692 16.07 -11.71 -9.78
N LEU A 693 14.89 -12.18 -10.17
CA LEU A 693 13.60 -11.64 -9.75
C LEU A 693 12.77 -12.81 -9.25
N THR A 694 12.11 -12.64 -8.11
CA THR A 694 11.12 -13.56 -7.56
C THR A 694 9.91 -12.77 -7.12
N GLY A 695 8.74 -13.39 -7.15
CA GLY A 695 7.56 -12.75 -6.60
C GLY A 695 6.34 -13.62 -6.58
N GLN A 696 5.34 -13.13 -5.86
CA GLN A 696 4.00 -13.65 -5.75
C GLN A 696 3.02 -12.51 -5.96
N TYR A 697 1.91 -12.78 -6.64
CA TYR A 697 0.72 -11.95 -6.56
C TYR A 697 -0.51 -12.79 -6.20
N ASP A 698 -1.50 -12.15 -5.61
CA ASP A 698 -2.80 -12.72 -5.27
C ASP A 698 -3.88 -11.73 -5.72
N ASP A 699 -4.76 -12.16 -6.62
CA ASP A 699 -5.89 -11.36 -7.14
C ASP A 699 -7.26 -11.77 -6.55
N GLY A 700 -7.26 -12.61 -5.52
CA GLY A 700 -8.44 -13.21 -4.90
C GLY A 700 -9.06 -14.37 -5.68
N SER A 701 -8.69 -14.57 -6.95
CA SER A 701 -9.08 -15.72 -7.77
C SER A 701 -7.98 -16.76 -7.91
N ASN A 702 -6.72 -16.32 -7.83
CA ASN A 702 -5.54 -17.17 -7.91
C ASN A 702 -4.33 -16.51 -7.20
N VAL A 703 -3.44 -17.35 -6.68
CA VAL A 703 -2.13 -16.92 -6.17
C VAL A 703 -1.07 -17.45 -7.13
N VAL A 704 -0.34 -16.52 -7.75
CA VAL A 704 0.63 -16.81 -8.82
C VAL A 704 2.03 -16.40 -8.37
N ASN A 705 2.93 -17.37 -8.35
CA ASN A 705 4.35 -17.22 -8.11
C ASN A 705 5.11 -17.11 -9.43
N PHE A 706 6.20 -16.36 -9.44
CA PHE A 706 7.12 -16.30 -10.57
C PHE A 706 8.57 -16.13 -10.12
N SER A 707 9.49 -16.61 -10.93
CA SER A 707 10.93 -16.41 -10.73
C SER A 707 11.65 -16.31 -12.06
N VAL A 708 12.54 -15.32 -12.21
CA VAL A 708 13.47 -15.18 -13.32
C VAL A 708 14.86 -15.57 -12.84
N SER A 709 15.44 -16.59 -13.48
CA SER A 709 16.85 -16.97 -13.30
C SER A 709 17.70 -16.49 -14.47
N ASP A 710 18.96 -16.18 -14.18
CA ASP A 710 19.88 -15.38 -14.99
C ASP A 710 20.65 -16.16 -16.06
N GLY A 711 20.08 -17.29 -16.50
CA GLY A 711 20.61 -18.13 -17.58
C GLY A 711 20.73 -17.40 -18.93
N THR A 712 21.29 -18.10 -19.92
CA THR A 712 21.36 -17.62 -21.30
C THR A 712 20.72 -18.66 -22.23
N PRO A 713 19.47 -18.47 -22.68
CA PRO A 713 18.55 -17.36 -22.37
C PRO A 713 18.05 -17.37 -20.90
N PRO A 714 17.54 -16.24 -20.39
CA PRO A 714 16.91 -16.19 -19.07
C PRO A 714 15.72 -17.15 -18.99
N VAL A 715 15.54 -17.79 -17.84
CA VAL A 715 14.42 -18.70 -17.61
C VAL A 715 13.43 -18.07 -16.65
N THR A 716 12.23 -17.79 -17.12
CA THR A 716 11.10 -17.32 -16.29
C THR A 716 10.21 -18.50 -15.96
N LYS A 717 10.24 -18.94 -14.71
CA LYS A 717 9.28 -19.90 -14.18
C LYS A 717 8.05 -19.15 -13.70
N VAL A 718 6.87 -19.69 -13.96
CA VAL A 718 5.58 -19.23 -13.42
C VAL A 718 4.89 -20.45 -12.84
N SER A 719 4.29 -20.30 -11.66
CA SER A 719 3.44 -21.32 -11.06
C SER A 719 2.27 -20.72 -10.29
N SER A 720 1.23 -21.52 -10.03
CA SER A 720 0.14 -21.14 -9.14
C SER A 720 0.10 -22.01 -7.90
N VAL A 721 -0.60 -21.57 -6.85
CA VAL A 721 -1.01 -22.45 -5.74
C VAL A 721 -1.90 -23.61 -6.21
N ASP A 722 -2.53 -23.45 -7.38
CA ASP A 722 -3.21 -24.53 -8.09
C ASP A 722 -2.28 -25.65 -8.62
N GLY A 723 -0.96 -25.58 -8.37
CA GLY A 723 0.00 -26.60 -8.81
C GLY A 723 0.26 -26.62 -10.33
N VAL A 724 -0.23 -25.60 -11.04
CA VAL A 724 0.11 -25.40 -12.46
C VAL A 724 1.47 -24.72 -12.53
N SER A 725 2.32 -25.12 -13.46
CA SER A 725 3.61 -24.47 -13.71
C SER A 725 4.02 -24.48 -15.18
N LEU A 726 4.87 -23.54 -15.56
CA LEU A 726 5.55 -23.48 -16.86
C LEU A 726 6.92 -22.79 -16.72
N SER A 727 7.82 -23.07 -17.65
CA SER A 727 9.16 -22.45 -17.72
C SER A 727 9.42 -21.85 -19.09
N LEU A 728 9.35 -20.53 -19.19
CA LEU A 728 9.68 -19.77 -20.40
C LEU A 728 11.21 -19.71 -20.54
N ASN A 729 11.76 -20.30 -21.59
CA ASN A 729 13.21 -20.43 -21.84
C ASN A 729 13.62 -19.87 -23.22
N GLY A 730 12.88 -18.89 -23.75
CA GLY A 730 13.10 -18.32 -25.08
C GLY A 730 12.60 -19.16 -26.26
N GLY A 731 12.03 -20.36 -26.02
CA GLY A 731 11.41 -21.17 -27.06
C GLY A 731 10.07 -20.63 -27.57
N ASP A 732 9.74 -20.95 -28.84
CA ASP A 732 8.45 -20.64 -29.49
C ASP A 732 7.27 -21.41 -28.88
N SER A 733 7.55 -22.51 -28.18
CA SER A 733 6.59 -23.45 -27.61
C SER A 733 7.05 -23.86 -26.22
N VAL A 734 6.15 -23.76 -25.24
CA VAL A 734 6.43 -24.06 -23.82
C VAL A 734 5.36 -25.00 -23.29
N ASP A 735 5.80 -26.08 -22.68
CA ASP A 735 4.91 -27.04 -22.03
C ASP A 735 4.40 -26.49 -20.69
N VAL A 736 3.11 -26.70 -20.45
CA VAL A 736 2.41 -26.33 -19.22
C VAL A 736 2.09 -27.60 -18.46
N PHE A 737 2.46 -27.64 -17.19
CA PHE A 737 2.31 -28.79 -16.31
C PHE A 737 1.32 -28.50 -15.18
N LYS A 738 0.65 -29.54 -14.70
CA LYS A 738 -0.10 -29.59 -13.43
C LYS A 738 0.46 -30.79 -12.66
N ASP A 739 1.07 -30.56 -11.51
CA ASP A 739 1.67 -31.62 -10.68
C ASP A 739 2.55 -32.58 -11.53
N ASP A 740 3.47 -31.99 -12.31
CA ASP A 740 4.36 -32.65 -13.28
C ASP A 740 3.70 -33.37 -14.47
N ALA A 741 2.37 -33.45 -14.55
CA ALA A 741 1.65 -33.93 -15.73
C ALA A 741 1.46 -32.81 -16.76
N LYS A 742 1.77 -33.04 -18.04
CA LYS A 742 1.56 -32.07 -19.13
C LYS A 742 0.06 -31.88 -19.42
N VAL A 743 -0.40 -30.63 -19.42
CA VAL A 743 -1.82 -30.25 -19.60
C VAL A 743 -2.07 -29.33 -20.78
N ALA A 744 -1.06 -28.58 -21.21
CA ALA A 744 -1.17 -27.68 -22.35
C ALA A 744 0.19 -27.39 -23.00
N VAL A 745 0.15 -26.74 -24.15
CA VAL A 745 1.29 -26.16 -24.85
C VAL A 745 0.99 -24.70 -25.17
N LEU A 746 1.77 -23.79 -24.59
CA LEU A 746 1.74 -22.35 -24.88
C LEU A 746 2.66 -22.06 -26.08
N ASN A 747 2.10 -21.50 -27.15
CA ASN A 747 2.87 -20.88 -28.23
C ASN A 747 3.16 -19.41 -27.87
N THR A 748 4.42 -19.08 -27.66
CA THR A 748 4.85 -17.77 -27.14
C THR A 748 4.76 -16.64 -28.19
N LYS A 749 4.77 -16.97 -29.49
CA LYS A 749 4.61 -16.01 -30.60
C LYS A 749 3.13 -15.64 -30.83
N SER A 750 2.25 -16.63 -30.88
CA SER A 750 0.83 -16.40 -31.12
C SER A 750 0.09 -15.98 -29.85
N GLY A 751 0.53 -16.42 -28.66
CA GLY A 751 -0.19 -16.27 -27.40
C GLY A 751 -1.29 -17.33 -27.20
N MET A 752 -1.32 -18.36 -28.05
CA MET A 752 -2.30 -19.45 -27.99
C MET A 752 -1.81 -20.56 -27.07
N ILE A 753 -2.68 -21.00 -26.17
CA ILE A 753 -2.52 -22.20 -25.35
C ILE A 753 -3.41 -23.28 -25.95
N ASN A 754 -2.83 -24.43 -26.28
CA ASN A 754 -3.55 -25.61 -26.75
C ASN A 754 -3.54 -26.66 -25.65
N PHE A 755 -4.71 -27.06 -25.15
CA PHE A 755 -4.84 -28.05 -24.08
C PHE A 755 -4.82 -29.48 -24.61
N THR A 756 -4.52 -30.45 -23.74
CA THR A 756 -4.45 -31.87 -24.11
C THR A 756 -5.80 -32.50 -24.49
N ASP A 757 -6.92 -31.84 -24.20
CA ASP A 757 -8.27 -32.24 -24.65
C ASP A 757 -8.66 -31.66 -26.03
N GLY A 758 -7.77 -30.87 -26.66
CA GLY A 758 -8.01 -30.18 -27.92
C GLY A 758 -8.70 -28.82 -27.81
N SER A 759 -9.07 -28.38 -26.61
CA SER A 759 -9.53 -27.00 -26.37
C SER A 759 -8.37 -26.00 -26.44
N PHE A 760 -8.67 -24.71 -26.53
CA PHE A 760 -7.65 -23.65 -26.62
C PHE A 760 -8.04 -22.38 -25.86
N PHE A 761 -7.04 -21.56 -25.52
CA PHE A 761 -7.19 -20.26 -24.86
C PHE A 761 -6.22 -19.22 -25.45
N SER A 762 -6.66 -17.97 -25.61
CA SER A 762 -5.82 -16.85 -26.05
C SER A 762 -5.42 -15.93 -24.90
N LEU A 763 -4.11 -15.62 -24.82
CA LEU A 763 -3.56 -14.56 -23.97
C LEU A 763 -3.67 -13.16 -24.58
N LYS A 764 -3.95 -13.07 -25.90
CA LYS A 764 -4.28 -11.83 -26.61
C LYS A 764 -5.78 -11.60 -26.60
#